data_AF-A0A7Z7HQW7-F1
#
_entry.id   AF-A0A7Z7HQW7-F1
#
_cell.length_a   1.000
_cell.length_b   1.000
_cell.length_c   1.000
_cell.angle_alpha   90.00
_cell.angle_beta   90.00
_cell.angle_gamma   90.00
#
_symmetry.space_group_name_H-M   'P 1'
#
loop_
_entity.id
_entity.type
_entity.pdbx_description
1 polymer ?
#
loop_
_entity_poly.entity_id
_entity_poly.type
_entity_poly.pdbx_seq_one_letter_code
_entity_poly.pdbx_strand_id
1 'polypeptide(L)'
;MNYIQKYFTQAELALASYANLLPGIPNSTVLQDDGRGLSSTQATQFAQTYAVVTQYNDSGTSFSATVFKDAGGNLTLAIRGTAELTGTSNDLSTDSDIAVYGAGYDQIVAMVNWWQRATTPTNETAIQYKIVPGPLDPHDGFQFGILWLKIEAPVAGTGELVSALAGDPDHRLDVTGHSLGGHLAMAFSTLFPSDAGSVTVFNAPGFIDKATNRAFFAALGGSVPTGGDITNVIADEAAIGSPPWNAIAKLHSRPGTPVDVAIEKQFNSDEPTFQAAFNHSQQTLTDSLAVYALLAVLDPALSTNAYKSILNAAVSGTAASLEGIVDAIERVLGLGDSPLPIGNDNRDALYQAIAAINATTEQRNLAGTLKIIPIAGMAATLAAAATTNPDALATRYALKELNPFAVLGLDYSQHNQAGELDLYDPVTGSGQLTESWLADRAALLVAFNQARTADLVATGGVFQVDSTGNDGVRYTDVGSGLAVKVGQTTLDPQRIVFGGEGSDTITGGSQGDHLYGGAGNDTLNGGDGRDYLEGGFGDDTLEGGKGNDILKGGAGNDIYVFNSGDGVDIIEDSAGQDRIFYAGIQLTGGGAIVESGSVWQQKSGEMIFTYTVSQVTENGETYQCLLISCPDGTIQVNRWQSGHLGITLEGAEAPPAKSGPKETYESEQGTLFVGDDFDNQLVGGAKNDLLAGGRGEDRLLGGEGNDFLLGGYEELPLVAGEKQIVNLSDKSIVISANQEFWRMAA
;
A
#
# COMPACT_ATOMS: atom_id res chain seq x y z
N MET A 1 3.62 -5.97 28.16
CA MET A 1 3.98 -4.82 27.32
C MET A 1 4.54 -5.40 26.03
N ASN A 2 3.99 -5.04 24.87
CA ASN A 2 4.51 -5.51 23.58
C ASN A 2 5.98 -5.06 23.46
N TYR A 3 6.89 -5.93 23.02
CA TYR A 3 8.33 -5.64 22.95
C TYR A 3 8.64 -4.36 22.16
N ILE A 4 7.81 -4.04 21.16
CA ILE A 4 7.90 -2.80 20.37
C ILE A 4 7.70 -1.54 21.21
N GLN A 5 6.71 -1.53 22.12
CA GLN A 5 6.49 -0.39 23.01
C GLN A 5 7.72 -0.15 23.90
N LYS A 6 8.37 -1.23 24.36
CA LYS A 6 9.62 -1.13 25.12
C LYS A 6 10.71 -0.49 24.26
N TYR A 7 10.88 -0.93 23.02
CA TYR A 7 11.90 -0.37 22.11
C TYR A 7 11.64 1.10 21.78
N PHE A 8 10.40 1.48 21.49
CA PHE A 8 10.03 2.88 21.30
C PHE A 8 10.40 3.74 22.51
N THR A 9 10.02 3.29 23.72
CA THR A 9 10.33 4.01 24.97
C THR A 9 11.85 4.19 25.16
N GLN A 10 12.64 3.14 24.92
CA GLN A 10 14.10 3.21 25.02
C GLN A 10 14.72 4.11 23.92
N ALA A 11 14.15 4.13 22.71
CA ALA A 11 14.57 5.01 21.64
C ALA A 11 14.32 6.49 21.96
N GLU A 12 13.17 6.81 22.56
CA GLU A 12 12.88 8.17 23.04
C GLU A 12 13.85 8.63 24.13
N LEU A 13 14.18 7.76 25.09
CA LEU A 13 15.18 8.04 26.13
C LEU A 13 16.58 8.26 25.54
N ALA A 14 16.99 7.43 24.57
CA ALA A 14 18.23 7.61 23.84
C ALA A 14 18.24 8.94 23.04
N LEU A 15 17.13 9.31 22.38
CA LEU A 15 17.01 10.58 21.66
C LEU A 15 17.06 11.79 22.61
N ALA A 16 16.37 11.72 23.75
CA ALA A 16 16.38 12.76 24.77
C ALA A 16 17.77 13.03 25.36
N SER A 17 18.67 12.04 25.35
CA SER A 17 20.06 12.20 25.84
C SER A 17 20.90 13.20 25.03
N TYR A 18 20.45 13.58 23.83
CA TYR A 18 21.11 14.59 23.01
C TYR A 18 20.88 16.03 23.51
N ALA A 19 19.80 16.26 24.27
CA ALA A 19 19.48 17.56 24.83
C ALA A 19 20.35 17.94 26.05
N ASN A 20 20.52 19.23 26.29
CA ASN A 20 21.25 19.75 27.47
C ASN A 20 20.32 19.90 28.69
N LEU A 21 20.10 18.81 29.42
CA LEU A 21 19.08 18.70 30.45
C LEU A 21 19.60 19.05 31.85
N LEU A 22 18.74 19.67 32.66
CA LEU A 22 19.07 20.07 34.02
C LEU A 22 18.15 19.37 35.05
N PRO A 23 18.70 18.85 36.16
CA PRO A 23 17.89 18.26 37.23
C PRO A 23 16.91 19.25 37.86
N GLY A 24 15.68 18.81 38.09
CA GLY A 24 14.65 19.61 38.78
C GLY A 24 14.07 20.78 37.98
N ILE A 25 14.44 20.94 36.69
CA ILE A 25 13.90 21.96 35.79
C ILE A 25 12.95 21.29 34.80
N PRO A 26 11.75 21.86 34.52
CA PRO A 26 10.89 21.39 33.44
C PRO A 26 11.62 21.48 32.09
N ASN A 27 11.80 20.34 31.43
CA ASN A 27 12.69 20.23 30.26
C ASN A 27 11.95 20.21 28.92
N SER A 28 10.62 20.43 28.88
CA SER A 28 9.83 20.30 27.66
C SER A 28 10.29 21.21 26.52
N THR A 29 10.84 22.38 26.82
CA THR A 29 11.42 23.29 25.82
C THR A 29 12.87 22.97 25.46
N VAL A 30 13.59 22.26 26.33
CA VAL A 30 15.02 21.95 26.17
C VAL A 30 15.24 20.62 25.44
N LEU A 31 14.26 19.72 25.51
CA LEU A 31 14.19 18.47 24.72
C LEU A 31 14.03 18.73 23.21
N GLN A 32 13.64 19.96 22.85
CA GLN A 32 13.52 20.45 21.48
C GLN A 32 14.89 21.01 21.04
N ASP A 33 15.90 20.16 20.88
CA ASP A 33 17.24 20.58 20.45
C ASP A 33 17.25 20.92 18.95
N ASP A 34 17.57 22.16 18.55
CA ASP A 34 17.84 22.69 17.19
C ASP A 34 17.19 21.93 15.99
N GLY A 35 15.92 21.53 16.09
CA GLY A 35 15.19 20.75 15.08
C GLY A 35 15.52 19.25 15.00
N ARG A 36 16.44 18.75 15.83
CA ARG A 36 16.95 17.36 15.84
C ARG A 36 16.59 16.56 17.10
N GLY A 37 16.02 17.19 18.12
CA GLY A 37 15.50 16.56 19.34
C GLY A 37 14.09 15.99 19.20
N LEU A 38 13.36 15.92 20.32
CA LEU A 38 11.93 15.54 20.34
C LEU A 38 11.06 16.63 19.70
N SER A 39 9.94 16.26 19.09
CA SER A 39 8.91 17.24 18.67
C SER A 39 8.29 17.96 19.88
N SER A 40 7.53 19.04 19.67
CA SER A 40 6.90 19.78 20.79
C SER A 40 5.94 18.91 21.59
N THR A 41 5.17 18.09 20.88
CA THR A 41 4.20 17.14 21.43
C THR A 41 4.89 16.02 22.18
N GLN A 42 5.93 15.41 21.57
CA GLN A 42 6.76 14.41 22.24
C GLN A 42 7.42 14.96 23.50
N ALA A 43 8.06 16.12 23.42
CA ALA A 43 8.76 16.72 24.54
C ALA A 43 7.82 17.02 25.72
N THR A 44 6.58 17.42 25.42
CA THR A 44 5.55 17.63 26.43
C THR A 44 5.13 16.33 27.11
N GLN A 45 4.88 15.27 26.34
CA GLN A 45 4.53 13.94 26.86
C GLN A 45 5.69 13.30 27.64
N PHE A 46 6.90 13.41 27.12
CA PHE A 46 8.12 12.92 27.75
C PHE A 46 8.35 13.61 29.10
N ALA A 47 8.23 14.94 29.18
CA ALA A 47 8.41 15.69 30.42
C ALA A 47 7.32 15.41 31.48
N GLN A 48 6.17 14.86 31.10
CA GLN A 48 5.16 14.37 32.04
C GLN A 48 5.50 12.99 32.60
N THR A 49 6.32 12.21 31.88
CA THR A 49 6.64 10.82 32.21
C THR A 49 7.97 10.67 32.92
N TYR A 50 8.98 11.46 32.52
CA TYR A 50 10.36 11.34 32.97
C TYR A 50 10.88 12.60 33.64
N ALA A 51 11.54 12.43 34.78
CA ALA A 51 12.34 13.44 35.45
C ALA A 51 13.83 13.17 35.26
N VAL A 52 14.63 14.23 35.18
CA VAL A 52 16.09 14.12 35.10
C VAL A 52 16.67 14.07 36.51
N VAL A 53 17.40 13.00 36.81
CA VAL A 53 18.13 12.81 38.07
C VAL A 53 19.47 13.53 38.01
N THR A 54 20.27 13.23 36.99
CA THR A 54 21.53 13.91 36.69
C THR A 54 21.85 13.81 35.21
N GLN A 55 22.60 14.79 34.70
CA GLN A 55 23.23 14.74 33.38
C GLN A 55 24.70 15.12 33.55
N TYR A 56 25.57 14.33 32.95
CA TYR A 56 27.01 14.59 32.90
C TYR A 56 27.46 14.85 31.47
N ASN A 57 28.30 15.86 31.30
CA ASN A 57 28.88 16.25 30.02
C ASN A 57 30.39 16.44 30.19
N ASP A 58 31.19 15.65 29.48
CA ASP A 58 32.64 15.74 29.45
C ASP A 58 33.10 16.39 28.14
N SER A 59 33.50 17.65 28.20
CA SER A 59 33.92 18.40 27.01
C SER A 59 35.26 17.92 26.42
N GLY A 60 36.02 17.11 27.15
CA GLY A 60 37.32 16.61 26.71
C GLY A 60 37.21 15.35 25.83
N THR A 61 36.19 14.53 26.08
CA THR A 61 35.96 13.24 25.43
C THR A 61 34.64 13.18 24.64
N SER A 62 33.85 14.25 24.68
CA SER A 62 32.47 14.32 24.17
C SER A 62 31.49 13.34 24.84
N PHE A 63 31.92 12.61 25.88
CA PHE A 63 31.06 11.70 26.64
C PHE A 63 29.92 12.48 27.30
N SER A 64 28.69 12.02 27.11
CA SER A 64 27.50 12.58 27.75
C SER A 64 26.53 11.48 28.11
N ALA A 65 25.98 11.56 29.32
CA ALA A 65 25.03 10.60 29.82
C ALA A 65 24.01 11.25 30.74
N THR A 66 22.77 10.78 30.67
CA THR A 66 21.65 11.28 31.47
C THR A 66 20.99 10.11 32.19
N VAL A 67 20.72 10.28 33.48
CA VAL A 67 19.87 9.35 34.25
C VAL A 67 18.47 9.93 34.37
N PHE A 68 17.51 9.24 33.79
CA PHE A 68 16.09 9.54 33.88
C PHE A 68 15.43 8.69 34.96
N LYS A 69 14.35 9.21 35.53
CA LYS A 69 13.47 8.52 36.46
C LYS A 69 12.02 8.64 36.00
N ASP A 70 11.33 7.52 35.87
CA ASP A 70 9.90 7.50 35.53
C ASP A 70 8.99 7.71 36.76
N ALA A 71 7.68 7.83 36.54
CA ALA A 71 6.70 7.97 37.61
C ALA A 71 6.58 6.74 38.54
N GLY A 72 6.98 5.56 38.06
CA GLY A 72 7.06 4.32 38.84
C GLY A 72 8.29 4.23 39.74
N GLY A 73 9.27 5.12 39.50
CA GLY A 73 10.54 5.19 40.22
C GLY A 73 11.68 4.43 39.54
N ASN A 74 11.45 3.83 38.37
CA ASN A 74 12.48 3.11 37.62
C ASN A 74 13.50 4.09 37.04
N LEU A 75 14.76 3.65 36.99
CA LEU A 75 15.87 4.46 36.49
C LEU A 75 16.33 3.97 35.12
N THR A 76 16.64 4.91 34.24
CA THR A 76 17.28 4.61 32.94
C THR A 76 18.49 5.50 32.71
N LEU A 77 19.63 4.89 32.41
CA LEU A 77 20.82 5.56 31.90
C LEU A 77 20.77 5.61 30.38
N ALA A 78 20.58 6.81 29.84
CA ALA A 78 20.68 7.07 28.42
C ALA A 78 22.03 7.73 28.11
N ILE A 79 22.81 7.09 27.24
CA ILE A 79 24.13 7.57 26.84
C ILE A 79 24.02 8.16 25.43
N ARG A 80 24.49 9.39 25.29
CA ARG A 80 24.48 10.11 24.02
C ARG A 80 25.53 9.53 23.07
N GLY A 81 25.17 9.40 21.79
CA GLY A 81 26.15 9.12 20.75
C GLY A 81 26.95 10.35 20.33
N THR A 82 27.68 10.24 19.22
CA THR A 82 28.43 11.34 18.61
C THR A 82 27.50 12.50 18.26
N ALA A 83 27.91 13.72 18.59
CA ALA A 83 27.18 14.92 18.26
C ALA A 83 27.69 15.44 16.90
N GLU A 84 27.30 14.81 15.79
CA GLU A 84 27.49 15.42 14.47
C GLU A 84 26.60 16.66 14.34
N LEU A 85 27.08 17.78 14.87
CA LEU A 85 26.57 19.12 14.60
C LEU A 85 27.52 19.75 13.58
N THR A 86 27.20 19.58 12.29
CA THR A 86 27.65 20.46 11.19
C THR A 86 29.17 20.65 11.05
N GLY A 87 29.85 19.77 10.29
CA GLY A 87 31.03 20.09 9.45
C GLY A 87 32.24 20.81 10.05
N THR A 88 32.31 21.04 11.36
CA THR A 88 33.37 21.82 12.02
C THR A 88 33.70 21.36 13.45
N SER A 89 33.01 20.36 14.01
CA SER A 89 33.39 19.76 15.28
C SER A 89 34.40 18.61 15.07
N ASN A 90 35.35 18.50 15.99
CA ASN A 90 36.44 17.51 15.93
C ASN A 90 36.00 16.08 16.32
N ASP A 91 34.70 15.76 16.30
CA ASP A 91 34.12 14.50 16.79
C ASP A 91 34.44 13.28 15.90
N LEU A 92 34.80 13.51 14.62
CA LEU A 92 35.35 12.45 13.75
C LEU A 92 36.68 11.88 14.27
N SER A 93 37.42 12.64 15.10
CA SER A 93 38.67 12.14 15.68
C SER A 93 38.43 11.17 16.85
N THR A 94 37.32 11.29 17.59
CA THR A 94 36.95 10.37 18.69
C THR A 94 36.28 9.09 18.19
N ASP A 95 35.54 9.14 17.08
CA ASP A 95 34.98 7.94 16.43
C ASP A 95 36.05 7.13 15.68
N SER A 96 37.17 7.76 15.33
CA SER A 96 38.29 7.08 14.69
C SER A 96 38.89 5.98 15.57
N ASP A 97 38.83 6.11 16.90
CA ASP A 97 39.32 5.09 17.83
C ASP A 97 38.50 3.80 17.76
N ILE A 98 37.22 3.87 17.42
CA ILE A 98 36.39 2.68 17.27
C ILE A 98 36.71 1.99 15.95
N ALA A 99 36.94 2.75 14.89
CA ALA A 99 37.37 2.20 13.60
C ALA A 99 38.79 1.62 13.65
N VAL A 100 39.70 2.23 14.42
CA VAL A 100 41.13 1.86 14.49
C VAL A 100 41.40 0.84 15.61
N TYR A 101 40.85 1.09 16.80
CA TYR A 101 41.09 0.29 17.99
C TYR A 101 39.93 -0.65 18.36
N GLY A 102 38.74 -0.49 17.78
CA GLY A 102 37.60 -1.36 18.08
C GLY A 102 36.94 -1.11 19.44
N ALA A 103 37.29 -0.01 20.10
CA ALA A 103 36.70 0.46 21.36
C ALA A 103 37.01 1.96 21.57
N GLY A 104 36.03 2.74 22.02
CA GLY A 104 36.19 4.17 22.35
C GLY A 104 36.83 4.38 23.72
N TYR A 105 38.14 4.17 23.84
CA TYR A 105 38.82 4.08 25.14
C TYR A 105 38.65 5.33 26.02
N ASP A 106 38.81 6.53 25.46
CA ASP A 106 38.73 7.79 26.22
C ASP A 106 37.33 8.01 26.80
N GLN A 107 36.28 7.73 26.02
CA GLN A 107 34.89 7.84 26.46
C GLN A 107 34.51 6.76 27.47
N ILE A 108 35.02 5.53 27.32
CA ILE A 108 34.84 4.47 28.33
C ILE A 108 35.48 4.88 29.65
N VAL A 109 36.67 5.46 29.64
CA VAL A 109 37.33 5.96 30.86
C VAL A 109 36.57 7.13 31.48
N ALA A 110 36.08 8.08 30.67
CA ALA A 110 35.24 9.17 31.14
C ALA A 110 33.95 8.66 31.81
N MET A 111 33.29 7.67 31.19
CA MET A 111 32.12 7.00 31.72
C MET A 111 32.41 6.31 33.06
N VAL A 112 33.49 5.53 33.16
CA VAL A 112 33.87 4.85 34.42
C VAL A 112 34.16 5.86 35.52
N ASN A 113 34.96 6.88 35.23
CA ASN A 113 35.32 7.92 36.20
C ASN A 113 34.10 8.69 36.70
N TRP A 114 33.17 9.01 35.80
CA TRP A 114 31.92 9.66 36.17
C TRP A 114 31.05 8.73 37.02
N TRP A 115 30.78 7.51 36.54
CA TRP A 115 29.90 6.57 37.24
C TRP A 115 30.37 6.30 38.66
N GLN A 116 31.66 6.02 38.86
CA GLN A 116 32.24 5.79 40.18
C GLN A 116 32.07 7.00 41.09
N ARG A 117 32.25 8.22 40.58
CA ARG A 117 32.04 9.44 41.38
C ARG A 117 30.57 9.69 41.70
N ALA A 118 29.68 9.50 40.74
CA ALA A 118 28.24 9.72 40.90
C ALA A 118 27.60 8.78 41.92
N THR A 119 28.10 7.54 42.00
CA THR A 119 27.62 6.51 42.93
C THR A 119 28.36 6.47 44.27
N THR A 120 29.46 7.22 44.41
CA THR A 120 30.20 7.34 45.67
C THR A 120 29.67 8.51 46.51
N PRO A 121 29.37 8.32 47.81
CA PRO A 121 28.98 9.39 48.72
C PRO A 121 29.99 10.55 48.77
N THR A 122 29.51 11.78 49.03
CA THR A 122 30.37 12.99 49.02
C THR A 122 31.45 13.02 50.10
N ASN A 123 31.34 12.16 51.12
CA ASN A 123 32.32 11.98 52.20
C ASN A 123 33.32 10.85 51.93
N GLU A 124 33.24 10.19 50.77
CA GLU A 124 34.12 9.10 50.34
C GLU A 124 34.86 9.50 49.05
N THR A 125 35.86 8.70 48.67
CA THR A 125 36.68 8.95 47.46
C THR A 125 36.49 7.83 46.44
N ALA A 126 36.33 8.20 45.19
CA ALA A 126 36.30 7.31 44.05
C ALA A 126 37.68 7.23 43.38
N ILE A 127 37.98 6.07 42.80
CA ILE A 127 39.17 5.87 41.96
C ILE A 127 38.97 6.66 40.66
N GLN A 128 40.07 7.10 40.05
CA GLN A 128 40.05 7.67 38.70
C GLN A 128 41.15 7.05 37.84
N TYR A 129 40.87 6.99 36.54
CA TYR A 129 41.77 6.49 35.53
C TYR A 129 42.08 7.53 34.47
N LYS A 130 43.27 7.46 33.88
CA LYS A 130 43.68 8.27 32.74
C LYS A 130 44.48 7.46 31.75
N ILE A 131 44.23 7.62 30.47
CA ILE A 131 45.05 7.02 29.42
C ILE A 131 46.29 7.89 29.17
N VAL A 132 47.46 7.28 29.16
CA VAL A 132 48.74 7.96 28.93
C VAL A 132 49.64 7.19 27.94
N PRO A 133 50.45 7.91 27.15
CA PRO A 133 51.45 7.28 26.29
C PRO A 133 52.71 6.91 27.08
N GLY A 134 53.26 5.72 26.81
CA GLY A 134 54.58 5.30 27.31
C GLY A 134 54.55 4.50 28.61
N PRO A 135 55.67 3.82 28.95
CA PRO A 135 55.72 2.87 30.06
C PRO A 135 55.52 3.56 31.42
N LEU A 136 54.58 3.04 32.20
CA LEU A 136 54.44 3.36 33.62
C LEU A 136 55.15 2.32 34.48
N ASP A 137 55.40 2.66 35.74
CA ASP A 137 55.70 1.64 36.75
C ASP A 137 54.51 0.65 36.81
N PRO A 138 54.73 -0.68 36.83
CA PRO A 138 53.66 -1.67 36.97
C PRO A 138 52.76 -1.47 38.20
N HIS A 139 53.19 -0.70 39.20
CA HIS A 139 52.38 -0.33 40.37
C HIS A 139 51.45 0.89 40.12
N ASP A 140 51.72 1.70 39.08
CA ASP A 140 51.03 2.97 38.82
C ASP A 140 49.94 2.86 37.72
N GLY A 141 49.84 1.72 37.05
CA GLY A 141 48.84 1.51 36.02
C GLY A 141 48.96 0.18 35.27
N PHE A 142 48.10 0.01 34.27
CA PHE A 142 47.99 -1.23 33.49
C PHE A 142 48.29 -0.97 32.02
N GLN A 143 49.15 -1.80 31.42
CA GLN A 143 49.45 -1.71 29.99
C GLN A 143 48.36 -2.39 29.16
N PHE A 144 47.92 -1.72 28.10
CA PHE A 144 47.08 -2.32 27.05
C PHE A 144 47.60 -1.89 25.67
N GLY A 145 48.23 -2.83 24.95
CA GLY A 145 48.92 -2.50 23.70
C GLY A 145 50.08 -1.53 23.92
N ILE A 146 50.07 -0.39 23.21
CA ILE A 146 51.09 0.68 23.35
C ILE A 146 50.71 1.75 24.38
N LEU A 147 49.50 1.68 24.92
CA LEU A 147 48.94 2.67 25.85
C LEU A 147 48.90 2.09 27.26
N TRP A 148 48.74 2.99 28.24
CA TRP A 148 48.66 2.66 29.66
C TRP A 148 47.47 3.33 30.31
N LEU A 149 46.78 2.57 31.15
CA LEU A 149 45.71 3.04 32.02
C LEU A 149 46.32 3.36 33.38
N LYS A 150 46.57 4.65 33.63
CA LYS A 150 47.13 5.15 34.89
C LYS A 150 46.04 5.26 35.94
N ILE A 151 46.31 4.82 37.16
CA ILE A 151 45.48 5.12 38.33
C ILE A 151 45.85 6.51 38.83
N GLU A 152 44.91 7.44 38.80
CA GLU A 152 45.08 8.80 39.34
C GLU A 152 44.76 8.84 40.84
N ALA A 153 45.15 9.94 41.50
CA ALA A 153 44.81 10.15 42.90
C ALA A 153 43.28 10.09 43.10
N PRO A 154 42.78 9.42 44.15
CA PRO A 154 41.34 9.34 44.40
C PRO A 154 40.70 10.73 44.54
N VAL A 155 39.50 10.88 43.99
CA VAL A 155 38.75 12.14 43.98
C VAL A 155 37.48 11.98 44.80
N ALA A 156 37.01 13.04 45.45
CA ALA A 156 35.75 13.01 46.19
C ALA A 156 34.58 12.56 45.29
N GLY A 157 33.71 11.71 45.85
CA GLY A 157 32.43 11.35 45.25
C GLY A 157 31.54 12.58 45.08
N THR A 158 30.69 12.57 44.06
CA THR A 158 29.65 13.61 43.88
C THR A 158 28.32 13.21 44.52
N GLY A 159 28.10 11.92 44.74
CA GLY A 159 26.91 11.40 45.42
C GLY A 159 25.59 11.63 44.70
N GLU A 160 25.63 12.07 43.43
CA GLU A 160 24.46 12.47 42.64
C GLU A 160 23.44 11.35 42.44
N LEU A 161 23.90 10.09 42.39
CA LEU A 161 23.05 8.91 42.17
C LEU A 161 22.80 8.09 43.43
N VAL A 162 23.50 8.36 44.53
CA VAL A 162 23.42 7.57 45.78
C VAL A 162 21.98 7.48 46.29
N SER A 163 21.27 8.62 46.34
CA SER A 163 19.89 8.65 46.83
C SER A 163 18.91 8.03 45.84
N ALA A 164 19.17 8.14 44.54
CA ALA A 164 18.31 7.60 43.49
C ALA A 164 18.39 6.06 43.48
N LEU A 165 19.60 5.51 43.51
CA LEU A 165 19.87 4.07 43.52
C LEU A 165 19.42 3.41 44.82
N ALA A 166 19.58 4.06 45.99
CA ALA A 166 19.10 3.52 47.26
C ALA A 166 17.56 3.36 47.33
N GLY A 167 16.83 4.09 46.48
CA GLY A 167 15.38 3.99 46.35
C GLY A 167 14.91 2.92 45.35
N ASP A 168 15.84 2.27 44.64
CA ASP A 168 15.57 1.22 43.66
C ASP A 168 15.75 -0.15 44.34
N PRO A 169 14.70 -0.98 44.46
CA PRO A 169 14.76 -2.27 45.16
C PRO A 169 15.82 -3.23 44.58
N ASP A 170 16.04 -3.16 43.26
CA ASP A 170 16.95 -4.06 42.54
C ASP A 170 18.32 -3.40 42.27
N HIS A 171 18.45 -2.10 42.58
CA HIS A 171 19.63 -1.26 42.29
C HIS A 171 20.11 -1.39 40.84
N ARG A 172 19.19 -1.62 39.90
CA ARG A 172 19.50 -1.93 38.50
C ARG A 172 18.78 -0.95 37.58
N LEU A 173 19.57 -0.22 36.81
CA LEU A 173 19.08 0.73 35.81
C LEU A 173 18.96 0.06 34.43
N ASP A 174 17.90 0.37 33.72
CA ASP A 174 17.88 0.14 32.28
C ASP A 174 18.94 1.02 31.61
N VAL A 175 19.60 0.50 30.58
CA VAL A 175 20.69 1.21 29.88
C VAL A 175 20.35 1.28 28.40
N THR A 176 20.43 2.47 27.84
CA THR A 176 20.18 2.69 26.43
C THR A 176 21.11 3.71 25.80
N GLY A 177 21.22 3.64 24.48
CA GLY A 177 21.98 4.57 23.69
C GLY A 177 21.89 4.26 22.21
N HIS A 178 22.04 5.31 21.41
CA HIS A 178 22.10 5.23 19.95
C HIS A 178 23.55 5.35 19.48
N SER A 179 23.91 4.66 18.40
CA SER A 179 25.24 4.77 17.79
C SER A 179 26.33 4.50 18.82
N LEU A 180 27.32 5.40 18.93
CA LEU A 180 28.36 5.39 19.95
C LEU A 180 27.80 5.32 21.38
N GLY A 181 26.67 5.96 21.66
CA GLY A 181 26.01 5.85 22.95
C GLY A 181 25.60 4.42 23.26
N GLY A 182 25.13 3.69 22.24
CA GLY A 182 24.86 2.25 22.36
C GLY A 182 26.12 1.41 22.55
N HIS A 183 27.24 1.77 21.91
CA HIS A 183 28.54 1.15 22.17
C HIS A 183 28.98 1.31 23.63
N LEU A 184 28.84 2.51 24.17
CA LEU A 184 29.14 2.81 25.57
C LEU A 184 28.16 2.13 26.54
N ALA A 185 26.88 2.00 26.16
CA ALA A 185 25.89 1.25 26.95
C ALA A 185 26.27 -0.23 27.09
N MET A 186 26.78 -0.84 26.01
CA MET A 186 27.33 -2.20 26.05
C MET A 186 28.59 -2.30 26.91
N ALA A 187 29.48 -1.29 26.87
CA ALA A 187 30.64 -1.24 27.77
C ALA A 187 30.23 -1.09 29.24
N PHE A 188 29.21 -0.27 29.51
CA PHE A 188 28.68 -0.07 30.85
C PHE A 188 28.21 -1.38 31.46
N SER A 189 27.47 -2.20 30.71
CA SER A 189 26.88 -3.43 31.22
C SER A 189 27.88 -4.51 31.65
N THR A 190 29.08 -4.52 31.07
CA THR A 190 30.17 -5.45 31.44
C THR A 190 31.10 -4.90 32.52
N LEU A 191 31.21 -3.57 32.62
CA LEU A 191 32.02 -2.90 33.64
C LEU A 191 31.27 -2.76 34.97
N PHE A 192 29.94 -2.62 34.90
CA PHE A 192 29.05 -2.46 36.06
C PHE A 192 27.86 -3.45 36.00
N PRO A 193 28.12 -4.76 35.97
CA PRO A 193 27.07 -5.77 35.78
C PRO A 193 26.07 -5.85 36.95
N SER A 194 26.46 -5.41 38.15
CA SER A 194 25.54 -5.28 39.29
C SER A 194 24.51 -4.18 39.09
N ASP A 195 24.91 -3.12 38.39
CA ASP A 195 24.14 -1.89 38.26
C ASP A 195 23.33 -1.88 36.96
N ALA A 196 23.77 -2.60 35.93
CA ALA A 196 23.06 -2.70 34.65
C ALA A 196 21.90 -3.71 34.73
N GLY A 197 20.67 -3.22 34.53
CA GLY A 197 19.45 -3.98 34.30
C GLY A 197 19.33 -4.45 32.85
N SER A 198 18.29 -4.01 32.13
CA SER A 198 18.15 -4.36 30.72
C SER A 198 18.89 -3.38 29.81
N VAL A 199 19.59 -3.89 28.79
CA VAL A 199 20.42 -3.07 27.89
C VAL A 199 19.81 -3.10 26.49
N THR A 200 19.30 -1.96 26.03
CA THR A 200 18.69 -1.82 24.69
C THR A 200 19.45 -0.76 23.90
N VAL A 201 20.10 -1.16 22.81
CA VAL A 201 20.95 -0.28 22.01
C VAL A 201 20.42 -0.16 20.59
N PHE A 202 20.61 1.02 19.99
CA PHE A 202 20.07 1.36 18.67
C PHE A 202 21.20 1.67 17.70
N ASN A 203 21.26 0.93 16.59
CA ASN A 203 22.28 1.10 15.54
C ASN A 203 23.72 1.17 16.11
N ALA A 204 23.99 0.41 17.17
CA ALA A 204 25.24 0.54 17.91
C ALA A 204 26.37 -0.23 17.22
N PRO A 205 27.58 0.35 17.10
CA PRO A 205 28.74 -0.41 16.70
C PRO A 205 29.13 -1.38 17.82
N GLY A 206 29.45 -2.62 17.44
CA GLY A 206 29.92 -3.64 18.37
C GLY A 206 31.36 -3.41 18.87
N PHE A 207 32.00 -4.46 19.37
CA PHE A 207 33.40 -4.45 19.84
C PHE A 207 34.26 -5.43 19.05
N ILE A 208 35.56 -5.13 18.91
CA ILE A 208 36.55 -6.10 18.42
C ILE A 208 37.11 -6.89 19.61
N ASP A 209 36.95 -8.22 19.61
CA ASP A 209 37.61 -9.08 20.61
C ASP A 209 39.09 -9.32 20.27
N LYS A 210 39.95 -8.35 20.60
CA LYS A 210 41.40 -8.46 20.50
C LYS A 210 42.08 -8.37 21.86
N ALA A 211 43.31 -8.90 21.94
CA ALA A 211 44.07 -8.95 23.19
C ALA A 211 44.19 -7.59 23.89
N THR A 212 44.36 -6.51 23.13
CA THR A 212 44.39 -5.13 23.65
C THR A 212 43.09 -4.75 24.35
N ASN A 213 41.94 -5.06 23.75
CA ASN A 213 40.63 -4.73 24.30
C ASN A 213 40.35 -5.57 25.55
N ARG A 214 40.68 -6.87 25.52
CA ARG A 214 40.58 -7.73 26.72
C ARG A 214 41.43 -7.21 27.87
N ALA A 215 42.67 -6.78 27.60
CA ALA A 215 43.54 -6.20 28.62
C ALA A 215 42.97 -4.89 29.18
N PHE A 216 42.45 -4.01 28.31
CA PHE A 216 41.83 -2.75 28.71
C PHE A 216 40.60 -2.95 29.61
N PHE A 217 39.64 -3.79 29.18
CA PHE A 217 38.46 -4.09 30.00
C PHE A 217 38.81 -4.81 31.30
N ALA A 218 39.76 -5.74 31.28
CA ALA A 218 40.24 -6.41 32.49
C ALA A 218 40.89 -5.44 33.49
N ALA A 219 41.62 -4.43 33.00
CA ALA A 219 42.21 -3.38 33.84
C ALA A 219 41.16 -2.51 34.54
N LEU A 220 39.98 -2.36 33.92
CA LEU A 220 38.83 -1.68 34.50
C LEU A 220 37.92 -2.61 35.33
N GLY A 221 38.29 -3.88 35.48
CA GLY A 221 37.55 -4.86 36.28
C GLY A 221 36.40 -5.58 35.55
N GLY A 222 36.31 -5.47 34.22
CA GLY A 222 35.28 -6.11 33.41
C GLY A 222 35.84 -7.02 32.30
N SER A 223 35.00 -7.27 31.30
CA SER A 223 35.36 -8.06 30.12
C SER A 223 34.90 -7.35 28.84
N VAL A 224 35.42 -7.74 27.67
CA VAL A 224 34.85 -7.25 26.41
C VAL A 224 33.38 -7.72 26.33
N PRO A 225 32.40 -6.86 26.00
CA PRO A 225 31.00 -7.25 25.95
C PRO A 225 30.75 -8.49 25.08
N THR A 226 30.09 -9.51 25.64
CA THR A 226 29.84 -10.81 24.98
C THR A 226 28.40 -11.03 24.53
N GLY A 227 27.43 -10.26 25.07
CA GLY A 227 26.10 -10.11 24.47
C GLY A 227 24.95 -10.88 25.09
N GLY A 228 25.15 -11.58 26.21
CA GLY A 228 24.08 -12.39 26.81
C GLY A 228 22.77 -11.62 27.07
N ASP A 229 22.86 -10.39 27.61
CA ASP A 229 21.72 -9.62 28.10
C ASP A 229 21.45 -8.32 27.31
N ILE A 230 22.04 -8.19 26.11
CA ILE A 230 21.92 -6.98 25.26
C ILE A 230 20.86 -7.21 24.19
N THR A 231 19.93 -6.28 24.01
CA THR A 231 19.04 -6.20 22.86
C THR A 231 19.56 -5.16 21.88
N ASN A 232 19.83 -5.56 20.64
CA ASN A 232 20.39 -4.70 19.62
C ASN A 232 19.35 -4.42 18.54
N VAL A 233 18.73 -3.24 18.61
CA VAL A 233 17.71 -2.79 17.65
C VAL A 233 18.41 -2.13 16.46
N ILE A 234 18.16 -2.66 15.27
CA ILE A 234 18.85 -2.29 14.03
C ILE A 234 17.81 -1.84 13.01
N ALA A 235 17.94 -0.61 12.52
CA ALA A 235 17.12 -0.11 11.43
C ALA A 235 17.58 -0.65 10.06
N ASP A 236 16.61 -1.18 9.30
CA ASP A 236 16.70 -1.84 7.99
C ASP A 236 17.98 -1.60 7.15
N GLU A 237 19.03 -2.38 7.44
CA GLU A 237 20.15 -2.64 6.53
C GLU A 237 19.66 -3.66 5.48
N ALA A 238 18.91 -3.21 4.47
CA ALA A 238 18.43 -4.08 3.40
C ALA A 238 19.60 -4.92 2.83
N ALA A 239 19.55 -6.21 3.14
CA ALA A 239 20.57 -7.22 2.92
C ALA A 239 21.91 -7.01 3.66
N ILE A 240 22.26 -8.02 4.46
CA ILE A 240 23.65 -8.46 4.71
C ILE A 240 24.32 -8.63 3.33
N GLY A 241 24.86 -7.54 2.76
CA GLY A 241 25.17 -7.50 1.33
C GLY A 241 25.75 -6.17 0.79
N SER A 242 25.53 -5.01 1.42
CA SER A 242 26.08 -3.74 0.94
C SER A 242 27.41 -3.34 1.64
N PRO A 243 28.44 -2.85 0.91
CA PRO A 243 29.77 -2.54 1.45
C PRO A 243 29.90 -1.04 1.79
N PRO A 244 29.78 -0.65 3.07
CA PRO A 244 30.92 -0.50 3.99
C PRO A 244 30.65 -1.00 5.42
N TRP A 245 29.40 -1.24 5.82
CA TRP A 245 29.07 -1.82 7.14
C TRP A 245 29.48 -3.29 7.27
N ASN A 246 29.57 -4.02 6.16
CA ASN A 246 30.20 -5.34 6.11
C ASN A 246 31.66 -5.32 6.62
N ALA A 247 32.39 -4.20 6.53
CA ALA A 247 33.75 -4.10 7.06
C ALA A 247 33.77 -3.86 8.58
N ILE A 248 32.83 -3.07 9.11
CA ILE A 248 32.72 -2.79 10.55
C ILE A 248 32.05 -3.96 11.28
N ALA A 249 30.98 -4.54 10.74
CA ALA A 249 30.25 -5.69 11.31
C ALA A 249 31.01 -7.03 11.19
N LYS A 250 31.90 -7.21 10.20
CA LYS A 250 32.79 -8.39 10.16
C LYS A 250 33.97 -8.30 11.13
N LEU A 251 34.33 -7.09 11.57
CA LEU A 251 35.41 -6.86 12.54
C LEU A 251 34.89 -6.82 13.98
N HIS A 252 33.68 -6.31 14.19
CA HIS A 252 33.08 -6.13 15.51
C HIS A 252 32.04 -7.23 15.77
N SER A 253 32.19 -7.98 16.86
CA SER A 253 31.03 -8.70 17.41
C SER A 253 30.00 -7.65 17.80
N ARG A 254 28.76 -7.72 17.27
CA ARG A 254 27.58 -7.00 17.78
C ARG A 254 26.92 -7.89 18.85
N PRO A 255 27.41 -7.87 20.10
CA PRO A 255 26.95 -8.77 21.15
C PRO A 255 25.48 -8.46 21.48
N GLY A 256 24.61 -9.46 21.48
CA GLY A 256 23.19 -9.27 21.81
C GLY A 256 22.23 -10.11 20.98
N THR A 257 20.96 -10.03 21.35
CA THR A 257 19.84 -10.48 20.51
C THR A 257 19.53 -9.39 19.49
N PRO A 258 19.71 -9.64 18.18
CA PRO A 258 19.36 -8.65 17.15
C PRO A 258 17.85 -8.53 17.01
N VAL A 259 17.37 -7.30 16.80
CA VAL A 259 15.99 -6.96 16.51
C VAL A 259 15.98 -6.03 15.32
N ASP A 260 15.53 -6.51 14.18
CA ASP A 260 15.43 -5.69 12.98
C ASP A 260 14.13 -4.88 13.00
N VAL A 261 14.23 -3.58 12.75
CA VAL A 261 13.09 -2.66 12.62
C VAL A 261 13.10 -1.98 11.26
N ALA A 262 11.91 -1.83 10.68
CA ALA A 262 11.74 -1.09 9.44
C ALA A 262 11.73 0.41 9.75
N ILE A 263 12.38 1.23 8.93
CA ILE A 263 12.30 2.69 9.05
C ILE A 263 11.91 3.35 7.74
N GLU A 264 11.23 4.49 7.84
CA GLU A 264 10.85 5.33 6.71
C GLU A 264 12.06 5.92 5.96
N LYS A 265 11.92 6.18 4.65
CA LYS A 265 12.93 6.82 3.78
C LYS A 265 14.30 6.12 3.77
N GLN A 266 14.49 5.25 2.78
CA GLN A 266 15.77 5.19 2.06
C GLN A 266 15.61 6.08 0.82
N PHE A 267 16.55 7.01 0.59
CA PHE A 267 16.92 7.63 -0.70
C PHE A 267 16.99 9.17 -0.87
N ASN A 268 16.46 10.03 0.01
CA ASN A 268 16.69 11.50 -0.12
C ASN A 268 16.79 12.26 1.22
N SER A 269 17.96 12.19 1.86
CA SER A 269 18.47 13.35 2.60
C SER A 269 19.33 14.15 1.61
N ASP A 270 19.17 15.47 1.55
CA ASP A 270 19.96 16.38 0.70
C ASP A 270 21.47 16.37 1.03
N GLU A 271 22.19 15.28 0.74
CA GLU A 271 23.65 15.19 0.83
C GLU A 271 24.22 14.53 -0.45
N PRO A 272 25.09 15.22 -1.20
CA PRO A 272 25.59 14.74 -2.48
C PRO A 272 26.87 13.92 -2.27
N THR A 273 26.81 12.59 -2.46
CA THR A 273 27.88 11.67 -2.94
C THR A 273 27.76 10.29 -2.27
N PHE A 274 28.79 9.42 -2.36
CA PHE A 274 28.92 8.09 -1.74
C PHE A 274 28.57 8.05 -0.22
N GLN A 275 28.37 9.24 0.38
CA GLN A 275 27.40 9.61 1.42
C GLN A 275 25.92 9.24 1.11
N ALA A 276 25.63 8.14 0.39
CA ALA A 276 24.27 7.61 0.36
C ALA A 276 24.01 7.05 1.76
N ALA A 277 23.40 7.87 2.60
CA ALA A 277 23.29 7.73 4.04
C ALA A 277 22.87 6.30 4.43
N PHE A 278 23.80 5.59 5.06
CA PHE A 278 23.50 4.44 5.89
C PHE A 278 22.51 4.91 6.96
N ASN A 279 21.31 4.34 6.98
CA ASN A 279 20.19 4.72 7.85
C ASN A 279 20.58 4.72 9.34
N HIS A 280 21.10 5.83 9.83
CA HIS A 280 21.67 6.01 11.17
C HIS A 280 21.05 7.19 11.92
N SER A 281 19.86 7.61 11.49
CA SER A 281 19.07 8.67 12.10
C SER A 281 18.33 8.14 13.33
N GLN A 282 18.61 8.72 14.50
CA GLN A 282 17.88 8.41 15.73
C GLN A 282 16.41 8.86 15.67
N GLN A 283 16.12 9.99 15.00
CA GLN A 283 14.76 10.52 14.90
C GLN A 283 13.88 9.59 14.06
N THR A 284 14.32 9.24 12.85
CA THR A 284 13.58 8.37 11.92
C THR A 284 13.34 6.99 12.51
N LEU A 285 14.34 6.44 13.22
CA LEU A 285 14.20 5.19 13.97
C LEU A 285 13.12 5.31 15.07
N THR A 286 13.15 6.40 15.83
CA THR A 286 12.18 6.65 16.92
C THR A 286 10.76 6.82 16.36
N ASP A 287 10.60 7.54 15.25
CA ASP A 287 9.31 7.80 14.61
C ASP A 287 8.70 6.52 14.03
N SER A 288 9.53 5.71 13.39
CA SER A 288 9.11 4.40 12.87
C SER A 288 8.69 3.46 14.01
N LEU A 289 9.42 3.48 15.14
CA LEU A 289 9.01 2.75 16.33
C LEU A 289 7.72 3.29 16.96
N ALA A 290 7.45 4.60 16.87
CA ALA A 290 6.21 5.19 17.36
C ALA A 290 4.99 4.68 16.58
N VAL A 291 5.08 4.66 15.23
CA VAL A 291 4.01 4.13 14.37
C VAL A 291 3.85 2.62 14.54
N TYR A 292 4.96 1.87 14.64
CA TYR A 292 4.86 0.44 14.93
C TYR A 292 4.24 0.20 16.31
N ALA A 293 4.60 0.97 17.33
CA ALA A 293 4.01 0.88 18.65
C ALA A 293 2.49 1.16 18.62
N LEU A 294 2.06 2.17 17.86
CA LEU A 294 0.64 2.46 17.64
C LEU A 294 -0.10 1.25 17.04
N LEU A 295 0.41 0.70 15.93
CA LEU A 295 -0.17 -0.48 15.28
C LEU A 295 -0.18 -1.69 16.21
N ALA A 296 0.88 -1.88 16.99
CA ALA A 296 1.06 -2.99 17.92
C ALA A 296 0.15 -2.93 19.17
N VAL A 297 -0.44 -1.75 19.46
CA VAL A 297 -1.51 -1.60 20.45
C VAL A 297 -2.84 -2.07 19.87
N LEU A 298 -3.11 -1.76 18.60
CA LEU A 298 -4.32 -2.19 17.90
C LEU A 298 -4.31 -3.70 17.62
N ASP A 299 -3.21 -4.21 17.05
CA ASP A 299 -2.94 -5.62 16.76
C ASP A 299 -1.62 -6.08 17.42
N PRO A 300 -1.69 -6.64 18.64
CA PRO A 300 -0.52 -7.19 19.34
C PRO A 300 0.13 -8.39 18.66
N ALA A 301 -0.56 -9.04 17.72
CA ALA A 301 -0.04 -10.16 16.94
C ALA A 301 0.63 -9.72 15.63
N LEU A 302 0.65 -8.42 15.33
CA LEU A 302 1.29 -7.87 14.14
C LEU A 302 2.78 -8.25 14.12
N SER A 303 3.17 -9.02 13.11
CA SER A 303 4.56 -9.44 12.95
C SER A 303 5.43 -8.31 12.38
N THR A 304 6.73 -8.34 12.67
CA THR A 304 7.69 -7.40 12.08
C THR A 304 7.71 -7.44 10.56
N ASN A 305 7.49 -8.62 9.95
CA ASN A 305 7.41 -8.74 8.49
C ASN A 305 6.16 -8.07 7.93
N ALA A 306 5.02 -8.19 8.62
CA ALA A 306 3.79 -7.51 8.23
C ALA A 306 3.96 -5.99 8.36
N TYR A 307 4.57 -5.50 9.44
CA TYR A 307 4.92 -4.08 9.59
C TYR A 307 5.85 -3.59 8.46
N LYS A 308 6.89 -4.35 8.12
CA LYS A 308 7.78 -4.05 6.98
C LYS A 308 7.00 -3.95 5.66
N SER A 309 6.08 -4.88 5.40
CA SER A 309 5.22 -4.84 4.21
C SER A 309 4.31 -3.61 4.18
N ILE A 310 3.72 -3.25 5.32
CA ILE A 310 2.88 -2.04 5.47
C ILE A 310 3.71 -0.79 5.16
N LEU A 311 4.87 -0.66 5.80
CA LEU A 311 5.75 0.48 5.62
C LEU A 311 6.19 0.61 4.16
N ASN A 312 6.61 -0.50 3.53
CA ASN A 312 7.01 -0.52 2.12
C ASN A 312 5.86 -0.11 1.18
N ALA A 313 4.63 -0.53 1.45
CA ALA A 313 3.46 -0.14 0.67
C ALA A 313 3.04 1.32 0.91
N ALA A 314 3.35 1.87 2.09
CA ALA A 314 3.06 3.25 2.44
C ALA A 314 4.10 4.25 1.90
N VAL A 315 5.29 3.78 1.48
CA VAL A 315 6.38 4.66 1.02
C VAL A 315 5.88 5.68 0.02
N SER A 316 6.20 6.95 0.17
CA SER A 316 5.99 7.93 -0.89
C SER A 316 7.31 8.62 -1.15
N GLY A 317 7.64 8.90 -2.43
CA GLY A 317 8.94 9.47 -2.81
C GLY A 317 9.23 10.87 -2.26
N THR A 318 8.43 11.38 -1.31
CA THR A 318 8.65 12.64 -0.59
C THR A 318 8.98 12.47 0.88
N ALA A 319 8.61 11.36 1.51
CA ALA A 319 8.89 10.95 2.90
C ALA A 319 7.73 10.16 3.45
N ALA A 320 6.49 10.53 3.13
CA ALA A 320 5.36 10.53 4.05
C ALA A 320 4.69 9.17 4.32
N SER A 321 5.49 8.15 4.59
CA SER A 321 5.09 6.76 4.75
C SER A 321 4.44 6.52 6.11
N LEU A 322 5.03 7.08 7.16
CA LEU A 322 4.53 7.06 8.53
C LEU A 322 3.25 7.88 8.63
N GLU A 323 3.22 9.08 8.04
CA GLU A 323 2.02 9.91 7.96
C GLU A 323 0.92 9.17 7.18
N GLY A 324 1.24 8.56 6.04
CA GLY A 324 0.27 7.77 5.27
C GLY A 324 -0.32 6.59 6.05
N ILE A 325 0.46 5.93 6.90
CA ILE A 325 -0.03 4.88 7.80
C ILE A 325 -0.93 5.45 8.88
N VAL A 326 -0.52 6.55 9.53
CA VAL A 326 -1.29 7.19 10.60
C VAL A 326 -2.60 7.75 10.06
N ASP A 327 -2.59 8.43 8.91
CA ASP A 327 -3.76 8.90 8.17
C ASP A 327 -4.73 7.75 7.85
N ALA A 328 -4.21 6.60 7.41
CA ALA A 328 -5.05 5.44 7.13
C ALA A 328 -5.75 4.93 8.40
N ILE A 329 -5.08 4.97 9.56
CA ILE A 329 -5.69 4.62 10.85
C ILE A 329 -6.74 5.67 11.26
N GLU A 330 -6.44 6.96 11.14
CA GLU A 330 -7.37 8.04 11.46
C GLU A 330 -8.66 7.92 10.64
N ARG A 331 -8.55 7.74 9.32
CA ARG A 331 -9.70 7.51 8.43
C ARG A 331 -10.50 6.28 8.84
N VAL A 332 -9.82 5.14 9.03
CA VAL A 332 -10.48 3.89 9.42
C VAL A 332 -11.24 4.02 10.75
N LEU A 333 -10.71 4.78 11.71
CA LEU A 333 -11.34 5.05 13.00
C LEU A 333 -12.33 6.23 12.99
N GLY A 334 -12.55 6.90 11.85
CA GLY A 334 -13.43 8.08 11.76
C GLY A 334 -12.90 9.30 12.51
N LEU A 335 -11.59 9.41 12.71
CA LEU A 335 -10.91 10.46 13.46
C LEU A 335 -10.38 11.57 12.54
N GLY A 336 -11.26 12.35 11.94
CA GLY A 336 -10.91 13.54 11.16
C GLY A 336 -10.40 13.27 9.74
N ASP A 337 -10.84 14.10 8.80
CA ASP A 337 -10.67 13.87 7.35
C ASP A 337 -9.55 14.72 6.73
N SER A 338 -8.72 15.40 7.54
CA SER A 338 -7.64 16.24 7.02
C SER A 338 -6.36 15.44 6.94
N PRO A 339 -5.86 15.10 5.74
CA PRO A 339 -4.61 14.36 5.59
C PRO A 339 -3.48 15.08 6.31
N LEU A 340 -2.61 14.34 6.99
CA LEU A 340 -1.38 14.90 7.52
C LEU A 340 -0.59 15.55 6.37
N PRO A 341 0.05 16.72 6.61
CA PRO A 341 0.78 17.41 5.56
C PRO A 341 1.84 16.52 4.90
N ILE A 342 1.65 16.19 3.62
CA ILE A 342 2.53 15.29 2.86
C ILE A 342 3.86 16.00 2.56
N GLY A 343 4.98 15.34 2.87
CA GLY A 343 6.27 15.58 2.20
C GLY A 343 7.31 16.46 2.89
N ASN A 344 7.23 16.76 4.19
CA ASN A 344 8.35 17.34 4.94
C ASN A 344 8.16 17.26 6.47
N ASP A 345 9.10 16.64 7.19
CA ASP A 345 9.59 16.78 8.58
C ASP A 345 8.71 17.34 9.72
N ASN A 346 7.38 17.43 9.57
CA ASN A 346 6.49 17.90 10.63
C ASN A 346 6.19 16.76 11.62
N ARG A 347 7.25 16.30 12.29
CA ARG A 347 7.20 15.32 13.36
C ARG A 347 6.16 15.73 14.41
N ASP A 348 5.97 17.02 14.66
CA ASP A 348 4.96 17.46 15.62
C ASP A 348 3.54 17.07 15.19
N ALA A 349 3.16 17.27 13.92
CA ALA A 349 1.86 16.84 13.41
C ALA A 349 1.68 15.32 13.50
N LEU A 350 2.70 14.53 13.14
CA LEU A 350 2.67 13.07 13.29
C LEU A 350 2.38 12.65 14.74
N TYR A 351 3.10 13.21 15.71
CA TYR A 351 2.89 12.88 17.12
C TYR A 351 1.57 13.45 17.68
N GLN A 352 1.06 14.56 17.15
CA GLN A 352 -0.28 15.05 17.49
C GLN A 352 -1.36 14.06 17.05
N ALA A 353 -1.26 13.52 15.83
CA ALA A 353 -2.18 12.49 15.33
C ALA A 353 -2.07 11.19 16.14
N ILE A 354 -0.87 10.69 16.39
CA ILE A 354 -0.66 9.51 17.26
C ILE A 354 -1.27 9.74 18.66
N ALA A 355 -1.10 10.94 19.22
CA ALA A 355 -1.68 11.29 20.51
C ALA A 355 -3.22 11.36 20.45
N ALA A 356 -3.78 11.92 19.38
CA ALA A 356 -5.22 12.01 19.16
C ALA A 356 -5.84 10.61 19.09
N ILE A 357 -5.28 9.71 18.28
CA ILE A 357 -5.71 8.31 18.15
C ILE A 357 -5.72 7.63 19.53
N ASN A 358 -4.59 7.69 20.26
CA ASN A 358 -4.46 7.08 21.58
C ASN A 358 -5.39 7.69 22.65
N ALA A 359 -5.81 8.94 22.49
CA ALA A 359 -6.72 9.61 23.42
C ALA A 359 -8.18 9.21 23.23
N THR A 360 -8.54 8.56 22.12
CA THR A 360 -9.94 8.22 21.83
C THR A 360 -10.44 7.05 22.68
N THR A 361 -11.72 7.11 23.06
CA THR A 361 -12.38 6.00 23.78
C THR A 361 -12.51 4.77 22.87
N GLU A 362 -12.69 5.00 21.58
CA GLU A 362 -12.78 3.97 20.55
C GLU A 362 -11.48 3.15 20.45
N GLN A 363 -10.33 3.82 20.31
CA GLN A 363 -9.03 3.14 20.31
C GLN A 363 -8.83 2.31 21.58
N ARG A 364 -9.18 2.85 22.77
CA ARG A 364 -9.04 2.11 24.04
C ARG A 364 -9.92 0.86 24.10
N ASN A 365 -11.10 0.89 23.49
CA ASN A 365 -12.02 -0.25 23.46
C ASN A 365 -11.58 -1.31 22.44
N LEU A 366 -10.90 -0.89 21.36
CA LEU A 366 -10.46 -1.75 20.26
C LEU A 366 -9.02 -2.26 20.41
N ALA A 367 -8.27 -1.73 21.38
CA ALA A 367 -6.91 -2.14 21.65
C ALA A 367 -6.83 -3.66 21.89
N GLY A 368 -6.04 -4.36 21.06
CA GLY A 368 -5.88 -5.80 21.13
C GLY A 368 -7.01 -6.63 20.52
N THR A 369 -8.04 -6.01 19.94
CA THR A 369 -9.17 -6.71 19.32
C THR A 369 -9.11 -6.74 17.81
N LEU A 370 -8.26 -5.91 17.20
CA LEU A 370 -8.16 -5.77 15.75
C LEU A 370 -7.08 -6.66 15.18
N LYS A 371 -7.15 -6.88 13.87
CA LYS A 371 -6.09 -7.55 13.11
C LYS A 371 -5.74 -6.71 11.89
N ILE A 372 -4.45 -6.41 11.73
CA ILE A 372 -3.97 -5.56 10.63
C ILE A 372 -3.29 -6.46 9.61
N ILE A 373 -3.82 -6.44 8.39
CA ILE A 373 -3.33 -7.29 7.29
C ILE A 373 -2.81 -6.39 6.17
N PRO A 374 -1.50 -6.44 5.85
CA PRO A 374 -0.96 -5.76 4.67
C PRO A 374 -1.72 -6.22 3.43
N ILE A 375 -2.06 -5.29 2.53
CA ILE A 375 -2.69 -5.69 1.27
C ILE A 375 -1.68 -6.53 0.47
N ALA A 376 -2.08 -7.76 0.19
CA ALA A 376 -1.25 -8.74 -0.48
C ALA A 376 -1.21 -8.47 -1.99
N GLY A 377 -0.43 -9.28 -2.73
CA GLY A 377 -0.48 -9.24 -4.20
C GLY A 377 -1.92 -9.46 -4.72
N MET A 378 -2.19 -8.95 -5.92
CA MET A 378 -3.51 -8.85 -6.56
C MET A 378 -4.43 -10.06 -6.31
N ALA A 379 -3.97 -11.30 -6.54
CA ALA A 379 -4.80 -12.50 -6.42
C ALA A 379 -5.35 -12.74 -5.01
N ALA A 380 -4.53 -12.53 -3.97
CA ALA A 380 -4.95 -12.71 -2.58
C ALA A 380 -5.92 -11.61 -2.14
N THR A 381 -5.69 -10.39 -2.62
CA THR A 381 -6.54 -9.23 -2.34
C THR A 381 -7.92 -9.38 -2.96
N LEU A 382 -7.99 -9.83 -4.21
CA LEU A 382 -9.26 -10.15 -4.88
C LEU A 382 -10.05 -11.23 -4.15
N ALA A 383 -9.38 -12.33 -3.80
CA ALA A 383 -10.04 -13.44 -3.10
C ALA A 383 -10.62 -13.01 -1.74
N ALA A 384 -9.96 -12.09 -1.04
CA ALA A 384 -10.46 -11.53 0.21
C ALA A 384 -11.63 -10.56 -0.01
N ALA A 385 -11.50 -9.64 -0.99
CA ALA A 385 -12.50 -8.61 -1.27
C ALA A 385 -13.80 -9.16 -1.87
N ALA A 386 -13.76 -10.25 -2.64
CA ALA A 386 -14.94 -10.78 -3.33
C ALA A 386 -15.93 -11.57 -2.44
N THR A 387 -15.68 -11.69 -1.13
CA THR A 387 -16.54 -12.48 -0.22
C THR A 387 -17.51 -11.61 0.59
N THR A 388 -18.59 -12.17 1.12
CA THR A 388 -19.62 -11.38 1.85
C THR A 388 -19.40 -11.29 3.36
N ASN A 389 -18.23 -11.70 3.86
CA ASN A 389 -17.94 -11.66 5.30
C ASN A 389 -17.52 -10.23 5.74
N PRO A 390 -17.60 -9.90 7.04
CA PRO A 390 -17.20 -8.58 7.54
C PRO A 390 -15.73 -8.21 7.25
N ASP A 391 -14.83 -9.19 7.20
CA ASP A 391 -13.41 -8.95 6.89
C ASP A 391 -13.21 -8.49 5.43
N ALA A 392 -14.12 -8.86 4.53
CA ALA A 392 -14.10 -8.44 3.14
C ALA A 392 -14.39 -6.93 3.01
N LEU A 393 -15.25 -6.37 3.87
CA LEU A 393 -15.51 -4.92 3.91
C LEU A 393 -14.21 -4.16 4.24
N ALA A 394 -13.40 -4.67 5.17
CA ALA A 394 -12.10 -4.08 5.48
C ALA A 394 -11.16 -4.08 4.26
N THR A 395 -11.18 -5.14 3.46
CA THR A 395 -10.36 -5.25 2.24
C THR A 395 -10.86 -4.31 1.15
N ARG A 396 -12.17 -4.22 0.94
CA ARG A 396 -12.77 -3.28 -0.04
C ARG A 396 -12.53 -1.84 0.35
N TYR A 397 -12.69 -1.50 1.63
CA TYR A 397 -12.36 -0.17 2.13
C TYR A 397 -10.89 0.17 1.87
N ALA A 398 -9.98 -0.77 2.14
CA ALA A 398 -8.57 -0.56 1.86
C ALA A 398 -8.28 -0.36 0.35
N LEU A 399 -9.00 -1.06 -0.54
CA LEU A 399 -8.90 -0.86 -1.99
C LEU A 399 -9.48 0.50 -2.42
N LYS A 400 -10.65 0.87 -1.91
CA LYS A 400 -11.32 2.16 -2.19
C LYS A 400 -10.43 3.33 -1.77
N GLU A 401 -9.90 3.28 -0.55
CA GLU A 401 -9.07 4.36 0.02
C GLU A 401 -7.57 4.25 -0.35
N LEU A 402 -7.18 3.26 -1.17
CA LEU A 402 -5.78 2.96 -1.53
C LEU A 402 -4.87 2.81 -0.30
N ASN A 403 -5.41 2.24 0.79
CA ASN A 403 -4.67 2.01 2.01
C ASN A 403 -3.68 0.84 1.85
N PRO A 404 -2.49 0.92 2.46
CA PRO A 404 -1.48 -0.15 2.37
C PRO A 404 -1.84 -1.43 3.15
N PHE A 405 -2.90 -1.39 3.97
CA PHE A 405 -3.40 -2.51 4.76
C PHE A 405 -4.91 -2.42 4.98
N ALA A 406 -5.50 -3.57 5.31
CA ALA A 406 -6.86 -3.70 5.84
C ALA A 406 -6.84 -3.87 7.37
N VAL A 407 -7.87 -3.36 8.04
CA VAL A 407 -8.04 -3.49 9.49
C VAL A 407 -9.30 -4.32 9.79
N LEU A 408 -9.09 -5.58 10.14
CA LEU A 408 -10.16 -6.54 10.39
C LEU A 408 -10.66 -6.42 11.83
N GLY A 409 -11.92 -6.83 12.04
CA GLY A 409 -12.59 -6.75 13.34
C GLY A 409 -13.20 -5.39 13.68
N LEU A 410 -13.16 -4.43 12.75
CA LEU A 410 -13.87 -3.15 12.84
C LEU A 410 -15.26 -3.23 12.22
N ASP A 411 -16.14 -2.35 12.69
CA ASP A 411 -17.45 -2.10 12.08
C ASP A 411 -17.30 -1.03 11.00
N TYR A 412 -17.50 -1.44 9.74
CA TYR A 412 -17.41 -0.55 8.57
C TYR A 412 -18.76 0.06 8.17
N SER A 413 -19.83 -0.11 8.96
CA SER A 413 -21.14 0.46 8.64
C SER A 413 -21.13 1.99 8.48
N GLN A 414 -20.28 2.69 9.24
CA GLN A 414 -20.11 4.14 9.09
C GLN A 414 -19.43 4.55 7.78
N HIS A 415 -18.67 3.63 7.18
CA HIS A 415 -17.92 3.76 5.93
C HIS A 415 -18.62 3.08 4.74
N ASN A 416 -19.87 2.67 4.92
CA ASN A 416 -20.67 1.97 3.93
C ASN A 416 -22.14 2.44 3.99
N GLN A 417 -22.36 3.76 4.07
CA GLN A 417 -23.69 4.32 4.27
C GLN A 417 -24.52 4.38 2.99
N ALA A 418 -23.86 4.47 1.84
CA ALA A 418 -24.46 4.45 0.52
C ALA A 418 -24.40 3.07 -0.14
N GLY A 419 -23.68 2.10 0.45
CA GLY A 419 -23.41 0.81 -0.18
C GLY A 419 -22.14 0.83 -1.05
N GLU A 420 -21.26 1.82 -0.81
CA GLU A 420 -20.02 2.07 -1.54
C GLU A 420 -18.96 0.97 -1.38
N LEU A 421 -19.13 0.08 -0.40
CA LEU A 421 -18.31 -1.13 -0.19
C LEU A 421 -19.06 -2.41 -0.54
N ASP A 422 -20.31 -2.33 -0.97
CA ASP A 422 -21.11 -3.50 -1.31
C ASP A 422 -20.75 -3.99 -2.72
N LEU A 423 -20.77 -5.31 -2.89
CA LEU A 423 -20.62 -5.91 -4.22
C LEU A 423 -21.84 -5.53 -5.05
N TYR A 424 -21.60 -5.17 -6.30
CA TYR A 424 -22.67 -4.88 -7.22
C TYR A 424 -23.54 -6.13 -7.46
N ASP A 425 -24.84 -5.99 -7.25
CA ASP A 425 -25.86 -6.95 -7.62
C ASP A 425 -26.65 -6.43 -8.82
N PRO A 426 -26.46 -7.00 -10.02
CA PRO A 426 -27.12 -6.52 -11.23
C PRO A 426 -28.64 -6.65 -11.16
N VAL A 427 -29.17 -7.60 -10.40
CA VAL A 427 -30.63 -7.84 -10.32
C VAL A 427 -31.32 -6.73 -9.54
N THR A 428 -30.67 -6.24 -8.49
CA THR A 428 -31.23 -5.22 -7.60
C THR A 428 -30.70 -3.81 -7.87
N GLY A 429 -29.63 -3.69 -8.67
CA GLY A 429 -28.92 -2.44 -8.89
C GLY A 429 -28.27 -1.89 -7.62
N SER A 430 -27.97 -2.76 -6.64
CA SER A 430 -27.43 -2.36 -5.34
C SER A 430 -25.93 -2.64 -5.25
N GLY A 431 -25.21 -1.82 -4.49
CA GLY A 431 -23.75 -1.89 -4.38
C GLY A 431 -23.01 -1.22 -5.53
N GLN A 432 -21.70 -0.98 -5.37
CA GLN A 432 -20.89 -0.30 -6.39
C GLN A 432 -19.78 -1.18 -6.96
N LEU A 433 -19.34 -2.21 -6.23
CA LEU A 433 -18.06 -2.83 -6.51
C LEU A 433 -18.25 -4.09 -7.35
N THR A 434 -18.03 -3.95 -8.66
CA THR A 434 -18.04 -5.06 -9.63
C THR A 434 -16.75 -5.89 -9.55
N GLU A 435 -16.76 -7.08 -10.15
CA GLU A 435 -15.54 -7.91 -10.25
C GLU A 435 -14.43 -7.20 -11.03
N SER A 436 -14.78 -6.54 -12.14
CA SER A 436 -13.85 -5.73 -12.95
C SER A 436 -13.28 -4.58 -12.14
N TRP A 437 -14.12 -3.83 -11.42
CA TRP A 437 -13.68 -2.74 -10.56
C TRP A 437 -12.68 -3.23 -9.51
N LEU A 438 -12.99 -4.34 -8.82
CA LEU A 438 -12.10 -4.90 -7.81
C LEU A 438 -10.75 -5.34 -8.39
N ALA A 439 -10.75 -5.95 -9.58
CA ALA A 439 -9.54 -6.40 -10.25
C ALA A 439 -8.65 -5.22 -10.64
N ASP A 440 -9.22 -4.21 -11.28
CA ASP A 440 -8.49 -3.03 -11.71
C ASP A 440 -8.04 -2.18 -10.53
N ARG A 441 -8.85 -2.07 -9.47
CA ARG A 441 -8.50 -1.32 -8.27
C ARG A 441 -7.36 -1.99 -7.52
N ALA A 442 -7.37 -3.32 -7.42
CA ALA A 442 -6.26 -4.08 -6.87
C ALA A 442 -4.99 -3.92 -7.71
N ALA A 443 -5.11 -3.91 -9.04
CA ALA A 443 -3.98 -3.66 -9.94
C ALA A 443 -3.41 -2.24 -9.79
N LEU A 444 -4.27 -1.23 -9.66
CA LEU A 444 -3.87 0.15 -9.34
C LEU A 444 -3.10 0.21 -8.03
N LEU A 445 -3.63 -0.36 -6.94
CA LEU A 445 -2.95 -0.34 -5.65
C LEU A 445 -1.57 -1.03 -5.72
N VAL A 446 -1.44 -2.14 -6.46
CA VAL A 446 -0.15 -2.80 -6.68
C VAL A 446 0.80 -1.90 -7.48
N ALA A 447 0.36 -1.31 -8.60
CA ALA A 447 1.17 -0.41 -9.41
C ALA A 447 1.60 0.84 -8.62
N PHE A 448 0.71 1.35 -7.78
CA PHE A 448 0.97 2.46 -6.88
C PHE A 448 2.01 2.10 -5.83
N ASN A 449 1.86 0.97 -5.14
CA ASN A 449 2.83 0.47 -4.16
C ASN A 449 4.21 0.22 -4.81
N GLN A 450 4.26 -0.21 -6.07
CA GLN A 450 5.50 -0.35 -6.84
C GLN A 450 6.13 1.00 -7.17
N ALA A 451 5.35 1.96 -7.67
CA ALA A 451 5.81 3.32 -7.95
C ALA A 451 6.44 3.97 -6.70
N ARG A 452 5.78 3.77 -5.57
CA ARG A 452 6.17 4.15 -4.23
C ARG A 452 7.49 3.50 -3.78
N THR A 453 7.59 2.18 -3.89
CA THR A 453 8.79 1.42 -3.50
C THR A 453 10.00 1.77 -4.36
N ALA A 454 9.79 2.12 -5.63
CA ALA A 454 10.84 2.48 -6.57
C ALA A 454 11.30 3.95 -6.47
N ASP A 455 10.78 4.72 -5.50
CA ASP A 455 11.07 6.14 -5.29
C ASP A 455 10.90 6.99 -6.56
N LEU A 456 9.88 6.66 -7.36
CA LEU A 456 9.61 7.36 -8.60
C LEU A 456 8.93 8.69 -8.29
N VAL A 457 9.51 9.80 -8.77
CA VAL A 457 8.88 11.12 -8.67
C VAL A 457 7.85 11.29 -9.78
N ALA A 458 6.64 11.72 -9.42
CA ALA A 458 5.61 12.01 -10.40
C ALA A 458 6.06 13.14 -11.35
N THR A 459 6.09 12.86 -12.65
CA THR A 459 6.42 13.85 -13.68
C THR A 459 5.12 14.36 -14.31
N GLY A 460 4.83 15.65 -14.16
CA GLY A 460 3.57 16.24 -14.64
C GLY A 460 2.33 15.65 -13.95
N GLY A 461 2.46 15.19 -12.70
CA GLY A 461 1.38 14.57 -11.92
C GLY A 461 1.21 13.06 -12.12
N VAL A 462 2.11 12.40 -12.88
CA VAL A 462 2.00 10.96 -13.19
C VAL A 462 3.25 10.20 -12.76
N PHE A 463 3.08 9.14 -11.99
CA PHE A 463 4.15 8.18 -11.66
C PHE A 463 4.41 7.25 -12.86
N GLN A 464 5.67 6.95 -13.18
CA GLN A 464 6.02 6.07 -14.31
C GLN A 464 6.78 4.85 -13.82
N VAL A 465 6.14 3.68 -13.87
CA VAL A 465 6.73 2.38 -13.51
C VAL A 465 7.16 1.65 -14.78
N ASP A 466 8.46 1.49 -14.98
CA ASP A 466 8.99 0.71 -16.10
C ASP A 466 8.89 -0.80 -15.80
N SER A 467 7.89 -1.46 -16.37
CA SER A 467 7.80 -2.93 -16.37
C SER A 467 8.28 -3.49 -17.71
N THR A 468 9.17 -4.47 -17.70
CA THR A 468 9.52 -5.24 -18.90
C THR A 468 8.36 -6.17 -19.25
N GLY A 469 7.43 -5.74 -20.12
CA GLY A 469 6.48 -6.66 -20.77
C GLY A 469 4.99 -6.27 -20.83
N ASN A 470 4.55 -5.14 -20.27
CA ASN A 470 3.18 -4.64 -20.47
C ASN A 470 3.13 -3.61 -21.61
N ASP A 471 2.12 -3.74 -22.48
CA ASP A 471 1.63 -2.62 -23.30
C ASP A 471 1.21 -1.50 -22.34
N GLY A 472 1.58 -0.26 -22.64
CA GLY A 472 1.47 0.85 -21.69
C GLY A 472 0.05 0.97 -21.12
N VAL A 473 -0.12 0.82 -19.80
CA VAL A 473 -1.39 1.04 -19.09
C VAL A 473 -1.27 2.30 -18.25
N ARG A 474 -2.30 3.14 -18.22
CA ARG A 474 -2.40 4.32 -17.37
C ARG A 474 -3.59 4.19 -16.43
N TYR A 475 -3.29 4.03 -15.15
CA TYR A 475 -4.27 4.16 -14.08
C TYR A 475 -4.44 5.63 -13.70
N THR A 476 -5.68 6.07 -13.53
CA THR A 476 -6.03 7.39 -13.02
C THR A 476 -7.12 7.25 -11.98
N ASP A 477 -6.96 7.92 -10.85
CA ASP A 477 -7.95 8.04 -9.80
C ASP A 477 -8.25 9.52 -9.60
N VAL A 478 -9.45 9.93 -10.00
CA VAL A 478 -9.87 11.33 -10.03
C VAL A 478 -10.04 11.87 -8.61
N GLY A 479 -10.63 11.08 -7.71
CA GLY A 479 -10.91 11.50 -6.33
C GLY A 479 -9.65 11.82 -5.53
N SER A 480 -8.61 10.99 -5.66
CA SER A 480 -7.31 11.20 -5.01
C SER A 480 -6.34 12.06 -5.83
N GLY A 481 -6.64 12.30 -7.11
CA GLY A 481 -5.72 12.94 -8.06
C GLY A 481 -4.49 12.10 -8.44
N LEU A 482 -4.51 10.79 -8.13
CA LEU A 482 -3.41 9.88 -8.40
C LEU A 482 -3.41 9.44 -9.87
N ALA A 483 -2.22 9.38 -10.48
CA ALA A 483 -2.05 8.73 -11.78
C ALA A 483 -0.75 7.92 -11.85
N VAL A 484 -0.84 6.68 -12.37
CA VAL A 484 0.30 5.76 -12.53
C VAL A 484 0.31 5.21 -13.95
N LYS A 485 1.40 5.41 -14.69
CA LYS A 485 1.67 4.80 -15.99
C LYS A 485 2.62 3.62 -15.80
N VAL A 486 2.25 2.47 -16.35
CA VAL A 486 3.06 1.24 -16.35
C VAL A 486 3.54 0.97 -17.78
N GLY A 487 4.85 0.83 -17.97
CA GLY A 487 5.49 0.55 -19.27
C GLY A 487 5.83 1.79 -20.10
N GLN A 488 6.72 1.61 -21.09
CA GLN A 488 7.17 2.68 -21.99
C GLN A 488 6.47 2.59 -23.34
N THR A 489 5.47 3.44 -23.57
CA THR A 489 4.86 3.61 -24.90
C THR A 489 4.92 5.06 -25.37
N THR A 490 5.19 5.23 -26.67
CA THR A 490 5.00 6.47 -27.43
C THR A 490 3.59 6.58 -28.05
N LEU A 491 2.78 5.53 -27.93
CA LEU A 491 1.38 5.46 -28.38
C LEU A 491 0.44 5.70 -27.20
N ASP A 492 -0.82 6.00 -27.49
CA ASP A 492 -1.86 6.14 -26.47
C ASP A 492 -1.95 4.85 -25.65
N PRO A 493 -1.71 4.88 -24.33
CA PRO A 493 -1.85 3.71 -23.47
C PRO A 493 -3.32 3.35 -23.26
N GLN A 494 -3.60 2.07 -22.97
CA GLN A 494 -4.87 1.70 -22.35
C GLN A 494 -5.04 2.48 -21.04
N ARG A 495 -6.23 3.00 -20.79
CA ARG A 495 -6.56 3.79 -19.60
C ARG A 495 -7.49 3.00 -18.71
N ILE A 496 -7.23 3.08 -17.42
CA ILE A 496 -8.09 2.56 -16.36
C ILE A 496 -8.37 3.74 -15.44
N VAL A 497 -9.59 4.27 -15.48
CA VAL A 497 -9.93 5.53 -14.81
C VAL A 497 -11.04 5.27 -13.78
N PHE A 498 -10.77 5.65 -12.54
CA PHE A 498 -11.73 5.66 -11.45
C PHE A 498 -12.13 7.10 -11.14
N GLY A 499 -13.41 7.41 -11.23
CA GLY A 499 -14.00 8.61 -10.68
C GLY A 499 -14.08 8.57 -9.15
N GLY A 500 -14.87 9.47 -8.58
CA GLY A 500 -14.98 9.73 -7.15
C GLY A 500 -16.42 9.69 -6.66
N GLU A 501 -16.73 10.57 -5.70
CA GLU A 501 -18.03 10.68 -5.03
C GLU A 501 -18.91 11.80 -5.61
N GLY A 502 -18.47 12.47 -6.67
CA GLY A 502 -19.17 13.59 -7.29
C GLY A 502 -19.23 13.44 -8.81
N SER A 503 -20.01 14.30 -9.46
CA SER A 503 -20.16 14.27 -10.92
C SER A 503 -18.84 14.44 -11.66
N ASP A 504 -18.39 13.35 -12.25
CA ASP A 504 -17.15 13.25 -12.99
C ASP A 504 -17.37 13.27 -14.50
N THR A 505 -16.35 13.74 -15.22
CA THR A 505 -16.29 13.66 -16.67
C THR A 505 -15.05 12.89 -17.06
N ILE A 506 -15.25 11.67 -17.55
CA ILE A 506 -14.19 10.71 -17.83
C ILE A 506 -14.17 10.45 -19.33
N THR A 507 -12.97 10.51 -19.93
CA THR A 507 -12.78 10.27 -21.36
C THR A 507 -11.60 9.33 -21.60
N GLY A 508 -11.88 8.23 -22.28
CA GLY A 508 -10.90 7.28 -22.77
C GLY A 508 -10.16 7.78 -24.01
N GLY A 509 -9.45 6.87 -24.65
CA GLY A 509 -8.43 7.10 -25.65
C GLY A 509 -8.75 6.38 -26.95
N SER A 510 -7.70 5.92 -27.62
CA SER A 510 -7.82 5.12 -28.84
C SER A 510 -7.60 3.62 -28.63
N GLN A 511 -7.56 3.19 -27.37
CA GLN A 511 -7.33 1.81 -26.95
C GLN A 511 -8.55 1.34 -26.15
N GLY A 512 -8.68 0.02 -25.93
CA GLY A 512 -9.77 -0.52 -25.12
C GLY A 512 -9.62 -0.17 -23.64
N ASP A 513 -10.31 0.87 -23.19
CA ASP A 513 -10.17 1.51 -21.89
C ASP A 513 -11.23 1.03 -20.89
N HIS A 514 -10.92 1.08 -19.60
CA HIS A 514 -11.85 0.80 -18.51
C HIS A 514 -12.15 2.08 -17.74
N LEU A 515 -13.41 2.50 -17.71
CA LEU A 515 -13.86 3.75 -17.09
C LEU A 515 -14.92 3.43 -16.03
N TYR A 516 -14.69 3.91 -14.81
CA TYR A 516 -15.59 3.75 -13.66
C TYR A 516 -15.99 5.14 -13.15
N GLY A 517 -17.28 5.49 -13.15
CA GLY A 517 -17.80 6.78 -12.69
C GLY A 517 -17.75 6.91 -11.18
N GLY A 518 -18.30 5.94 -10.45
CA GLY A 518 -18.27 5.93 -8.99
C GLY A 518 -19.61 6.35 -8.42
N ALA A 519 -19.64 7.34 -7.53
CA ALA A 519 -20.87 7.95 -7.07
C ALA A 519 -21.00 9.37 -7.63
N GLY A 520 -22.21 9.80 -7.92
CA GLY A 520 -22.49 11.07 -8.57
C GLY A 520 -23.13 10.87 -9.93
N ASN A 521 -23.52 11.98 -10.58
CA ASN A 521 -24.07 11.89 -11.93
C ASN A 521 -22.91 12.09 -12.91
N ASP A 522 -22.43 11.01 -13.50
CA ASP A 522 -21.18 10.98 -14.25
C ASP A 522 -21.41 11.02 -15.75
N THR A 523 -20.37 11.43 -16.48
CA THR A 523 -20.33 11.40 -17.94
C THR A 523 -19.09 10.65 -18.41
N LEU A 524 -19.29 9.48 -19.00
CA LEU A 524 -18.25 8.57 -19.45
C LEU A 524 -18.27 8.49 -20.99
N ASN A 525 -17.11 8.71 -21.61
CA ASN A 525 -16.90 8.53 -23.04
C ASN A 525 -15.70 7.60 -23.28
N GLY A 526 -15.91 6.42 -23.88
CA GLY A 526 -14.88 5.40 -24.12
C GLY A 526 -13.86 5.84 -25.17
N GLY A 527 -14.33 6.36 -26.29
CA GLY A 527 -13.50 6.93 -27.34
C GLY A 527 -13.45 6.02 -28.56
N ASP A 528 -12.24 5.66 -29.01
CA ASP A 528 -12.07 4.59 -29.99
C ASP A 528 -11.47 3.39 -29.25
N GLY A 529 -11.93 2.17 -29.48
CA GLY A 529 -11.39 1.05 -28.72
C GLY A 529 -12.33 -0.15 -28.66
N ARG A 530 -12.22 -0.88 -27.57
CA ARG A 530 -13.21 -1.84 -27.11
C ARG A 530 -13.28 -1.58 -25.61
N ASP A 531 -14.17 -0.70 -25.25
CA ASP A 531 -14.17 -0.04 -23.97
C ASP A 531 -15.12 -0.72 -22.99
N TYR A 532 -14.82 -0.55 -21.72
CA TYR A 532 -15.61 -1.04 -20.60
C TYR A 532 -15.98 0.15 -19.72
N LEU A 533 -17.26 0.48 -19.66
CA LEU A 533 -17.78 1.65 -18.93
C LEU A 533 -18.73 1.18 -17.82
N GLU A 534 -18.51 1.66 -16.60
CA GLU A 534 -19.42 1.51 -15.45
C GLU A 534 -19.74 2.90 -14.86
N GLY A 535 -21.02 3.29 -14.86
CA GLY A 535 -21.48 4.55 -14.26
C GLY A 535 -21.36 4.50 -12.73
N GLY A 536 -22.10 3.60 -12.08
CA GLY A 536 -22.03 3.38 -10.65
C GLY A 536 -23.31 3.82 -9.95
N PHE A 537 -23.23 4.78 -9.03
CA PHE A 537 -24.40 5.36 -8.36
C PHE A 537 -24.68 6.76 -8.86
N GLY A 538 -25.90 7.02 -9.31
CA GLY A 538 -26.34 8.34 -9.76
C GLY A 538 -26.94 8.25 -11.15
N ASP A 539 -27.45 9.36 -11.68
CA ASP A 539 -27.96 9.37 -13.06
C ASP A 539 -26.81 9.63 -14.02
N ASP A 540 -26.32 8.58 -14.68
CA ASP A 540 -25.10 8.60 -15.49
C ASP A 540 -25.38 8.75 -16.99
N THR A 541 -24.37 9.24 -17.73
CA THR A 541 -24.38 9.27 -19.20
C THR A 541 -23.18 8.54 -19.75
N LEU A 542 -23.41 7.46 -20.50
CA LEU A 542 -22.38 6.58 -21.05
C LEU A 542 -22.41 6.59 -22.58
N GLU A 543 -21.27 6.85 -23.19
CA GLU A 543 -21.01 6.79 -24.63
C GLU A 543 -19.79 5.90 -24.88
N GLY A 544 -19.97 4.70 -25.44
CA GLY A 544 -18.86 3.79 -25.74
C GLY A 544 -17.92 4.40 -26.78
N GLY A 545 -18.50 4.93 -27.86
CA GLY A 545 -17.77 5.50 -28.98
C GLY A 545 -17.54 4.45 -30.06
N LYS A 546 -16.41 4.50 -30.78
CA LYS A 546 -16.13 3.53 -31.82
C LYS A 546 -15.50 2.29 -31.22
N GLY A 547 -16.02 1.12 -31.53
CA GLY A 547 -15.57 -0.09 -30.88
C GLY A 547 -16.63 -1.15 -30.84
N ASN A 548 -16.33 -2.16 -30.06
CA ASN A 548 -17.38 -3.04 -29.57
C ASN A 548 -17.27 -2.97 -28.05
N ASP A 549 -18.16 -2.19 -27.44
CA ASP A 549 -18.01 -1.73 -26.06
C ASP A 549 -18.98 -2.44 -25.12
N ILE A 550 -18.69 -2.40 -23.82
CA ILE A 550 -19.56 -2.92 -22.76
C ILE A 550 -19.88 -1.77 -21.81
N LEU A 551 -21.17 -1.47 -21.65
CA LEU A 551 -21.66 -0.34 -20.85
C LEU A 551 -22.58 -0.85 -19.73
N LYS A 552 -22.35 -0.36 -18.50
CA LYS A 552 -23.15 -0.62 -17.30
C LYS A 552 -23.49 0.71 -16.65
N GLY A 553 -24.76 1.05 -16.52
CA GLY A 553 -25.19 2.31 -15.89
C GLY A 553 -25.06 2.19 -14.38
N GLY A 554 -25.63 1.13 -13.81
CA GLY A 554 -25.59 0.88 -12.38
C GLY A 554 -26.88 1.36 -11.72
N ALA A 555 -26.80 1.97 -10.55
CA ALA A 555 -27.98 2.46 -9.86
C ALA A 555 -28.28 3.91 -10.25
N GLY A 556 -29.46 4.17 -10.81
CA GLY A 556 -29.83 5.52 -11.18
C GLY A 556 -30.85 5.52 -12.31
N ASN A 557 -30.97 6.61 -13.05
CA ASN A 557 -31.67 6.61 -14.34
C ASN A 557 -30.69 7.03 -15.42
N ASP A 558 -30.13 6.05 -16.09
CA ASP A 558 -28.95 6.25 -16.92
C ASP A 558 -29.31 6.56 -18.37
N ILE A 559 -28.35 7.13 -19.08
CA ILE A 559 -28.46 7.51 -20.49
C ILE A 559 -27.33 6.85 -21.26
N TYR A 560 -27.69 5.98 -22.20
CA TYR A 560 -26.74 5.39 -23.15
C TYR A 560 -26.81 6.14 -24.47
N VAL A 561 -25.68 6.59 -24.97
CA VAL A 561 -25.56 7.34 -26.21
C VAL A 561 -24.77 6.53 -27.23
N PHE A 562 -25.38 6.31 -28.38
CA PHE A 562 -24.79 5.66 -29.54
C PHE A 562 -24.89 6.57 -30.77
N ASN A 563 -23.93 6.44 -31.65
CA ASN A 563 -23.82 7.17 -32.91
C ASN A 563 -23.55 6.23 -34.09
N SER A 564 -23.58 6.84 -35.26
CA SER A 564 -23.26 6.20 -36.52
C SER A 564 -21.79 5.74 -36.54
N GLY A 565 -21.58 4.44 -36.72
CA GLY A 565 -20.26 3.83 -36.80
C GLY A 565 -19.61 3.49 -35.46
N ASP A 566 -20.38 3.49 -34.37
CA ASP A 566 -19.91 3.10 -33.04
C ASP A 566 -19.56 1.61 -33.03
N GLY A 567 -20.46 0.73 -33.49
CA GLY A 567 -20.12 -0.66 -33.77
C GLY A 567 -21.13 -1.64 -33.20
N VAL A 568 -20.64 -2.62 -32.44
CA VAL A 568 -21.49 -3.64 -31.79
C VAL A 568 -21.27 -3.61 -30.28
N ASP A 569 -22.23 -3.03 -29.57
CA ASP A 569 -22.09 -2.71 -28.16
C ASP A 569 -23.05 -3.53 -27.30
N ILE A 570 -22.66 -3.74 -26.05
CA ILE A 570 -23.39 -4.51 -25.06
C ILE A 570 -23.77 -3.59 -23.89
N ILE A 571 -25.04 -3.55 -23.54
CA ILE A 571 -25.54 -2.96 -22.30
C ILE A 571 -25.83 -4.09 -21.31
N GLU A 572 -25.22 -4.03 -20.14
CA GLU A 572 -25.54 -4.88 -19.01
C GLU A 572 -26.14 -4.04 -17.88
N ASP A 573 -27.42 -3.71 -18.04
CA ASP A 573 -28.16 -2.97 -17.04
C ASP A 573 -29.59 -3.49 -16.88
N SER A 574 -30.02 -3.55 -15.63
CA SER A 574 -31.36 -3.96 -15.23
C SER A 574 -31.93 -3.14 -14.09
N ALA A 575 -31.25 -2.10 -13.62
CA ALA A 575 -31.76 -1.19 -12.61
C ALA A 575 -32.39 0.05 -13.27
N GLY A 576 -32.91 0.98 -12.46
CA GLY A 576 -33.25 2.31 -12.98
C GLY A 576 -34.41 2.47 -13.95
N GLN A 577 -34.61 3.72 -14.39
CA GLN A 577 -35.47 4.07 -15.54
C GLN A 577 -34.61 4.66 -16.66
N ASP A 578 -33.79 3.81 -17.25
CA ASP A 578 -32.76 4.23 -18.18
C ASP A 578 -33.32 4.55 -19.56
N ARG A 579 -32.50 5.13 -20.42
CA ARG A 579 -32.86 5.49 -21.79
C ARG A 579 -31.70 5.28 -22.74
N ILE A 580 -32.00 4.79 -23.94
CA ILE A 580 -31.05 4.71 -25.04
C ILE A 580 -31.32 5.81 -26.06
N PHE A 581 -30.28 6.49 -26.49
CA PHE A 581 -30.30 7.44 -27.59
C PHE A 581 -29.36 6.96 -28.70
N TYR A 582 -29.86 6.92 -29.93
CA TYR A 582 -29.05 6.70 -31.13
C TYR A 582 -29.10 7.95 -32.01
N ALA A 583 -27.96 8.56 -32.30
CA ALA A 583 -27.84 9.81 -33.08
C ALA A 583 -28.82 10.91 -32.59
N GLY A 584 -28.99 11.04 -31.27
CA GLY A 584 -29.90 11.98 -30.62
C GLY A 584 -31.39 11.58 -30.63
N ILE A 585 -31.74 10.41 -31.17
CA ILE A 585 -33.10 9.88 -31.15
C ILE A 585 -33.26 8.90 -30.00
N GLN A 586 -34.20 9.17 -29.10
CA GLN A 586 -34.54 8.21 -28.06
C GLN A 586 -35.16 6.94 -28.68
N LEU A 587 -34.61 5.79 -28.34
CA LEU A 587 -35.16 4.50 -28.68
C LEU A 587 -36.23 4.16 -27.63
N THR A 588 -37.45 3.95 -28.08
CA THR A 588 -38.62 3.66 -27.22
C THR A 588 -39.20 2.28 -27.49
N GLY A 589 -38.64 1.57 -28.47
CA GLY A 589 -39.31 0.43 -29.09
C GLY A 589 -40.33 0.89 -30.13
N GLY A 590 -41.10 -0.06 -30.64
CA GLY A 590 -42.10 0.22 -31.66
C GLY A 590 -43.13 -0.87 -31.83
N GLY A 591 -43.98 -0.70 -32.84
CA GLY A 591 -45.03 -1.66 -33.17
C GLY A 591 -44.45 -2.95 -33.75
N ALA A 592 -45.10 -4.07 -33.47
CA ALA A 592 -44.76 -5.35 -34.08
C ALA A 592 -44.90 -5.26 -35.60
N ILE A 593 -43.90 -5.75 -36.33
CA ILE A 593 -43.94 -5.92 -37.77
C ILE A 593 -43.71 -7.41 -38.05
N VAL A 594 -44.60 -8.06 -38.79
CA VAL A 594 -44.66 -9.52 -39.14
C VAL A 594 -45.71 -10.33 -38.34
N GLU A 595 -46.43 -11.21 -39.06
CA GLU A 595 -47.48 -12.15 -38.64
C GLU A 595 -47.04 -13.26 -37.65
N SER A 596 -45.92 -13.09 -36.94
CA SER A 596 -45.42 -14.04 -35.92
C SER A 596 -44.99 -13.36 -34.60
N GLY A 597 -45.08 -12.03 -34.49
CA GLY A 597 -44.97 -11.31 -33.21
C GLY A 597 -43.61 -11.34 -32.50
N SER A 598 -42.50 -11.53 -33.22
CA SER A 598 -41.14 -11.61 -32.62
C SER A 598 -40.16 -10.54 -33.12
N VAL A 599 -40.61 -9.59 -33.94
CA VAL A 599 -39.82 -8.45 -34.43
C VAL A 599 -40.64 -7.17 -34.32
N TRP A 600 -40.03 -6.11 -33.79
CA TRP A 600 -40.66 -4.79 -33.66
C TRP A 600 -39.84 -3.75 -34.41
N GLN A 601 -40.47 -2.65 -34.78
CA GLN A 601 -39.81 -1.58 -35.53
C GLN A 601 -40.20 -0.19 -35.06
N GLN A 602 -39.19 0.65 -34.88
CA GLN A 602 -39.31 2.09 -34.68
C GLN A 602 -38.80 2.81 -35.94
N LYS A 603 -39.55 3.81 -36.41
CA LYS A 603 -39.11 4.70 -37.51
C LYS A 603 -39.03 6.13 -37.00
N SER A 604 -37.93 6.80 -37.30
CA SER A 604 -37.75 8.22 -37.01
C SER A 604 -37.04 8.89 -38.18
N GLY A 605 -37.79 9.67 -38.97
CA GLY A 605 -37.29 10.18 -40.25
C GLY A 605 -36.98 9.04 -41.23
N GLU A 606 -35.75 9.04 -41.77
CA GLU A 606 -35.25 7.98 -42.66
C GLU A 606 -34.62 6.79 -41.90
N MET A 607 -34.40 6.93 -40.59
CA MET A 607 -33.83 5.87 -39.77
C MET A 607 -34.86 4.84 -39.35
N ILE A 608 -34.45 3.58 -39.42
CA ILE A 608 -35.24 2.41 -39.06
C ILE A 608 -34.45 1.62 -38.01
N PHE A 609 -35.11 1.31 -36.90
CA PHE A 609 -34.56 0.47 -35.83
C PHE A 609 -35.42 -0.79 -35.74
N THR A 610 -34.80 -1.96 -35.71
CA THR A 610 -35.50 -3.23 -35.49
C THR A 610 -35.08 -3.86 -34.17
N TYR A 611 -36.06 -4.44 -33.47
CA TYR A 611 -35.89 -5.01 -32.15
C TYR A 611 -36.24 -6.50 -32.22
N THR A 612 -35.37 -7.36 -31.68
CA THR A 612 -35.64 -8.79 -31.53
C THR A 612 -35.28 -9.25 -30.13
N VAL A 613 -36.09 -10.14 -29.57
CA VAL A 613 -35.86 -10.70 -28.23
C VAL A 613 -35.56 -12.17 -28.37
N SER A 614 -34.43 -12.61 -27.82
CA SER A 614 -34.05 -14.01 -27.69
C SER A 614 -33.93 -14.41 -26.22
N GLN A 615 -33.94 -15.71 -25.94
CA GLN A 615 -33.55 -16.23 -24.64
C GLN A 615 -32.13 -16.78 -24.75
N VAL A 616 -31.26 -16.33 -23.86
CA VAL A 616 -29.88 -16.81 -23.75
C VAL A 616 -29.77 -17.60 -22.46
N THR A 617 -29.15 -18.79 -22.51
CA THR A 617 -28.80 -19.56 -21.32
C THR A 617 -27.29 -19.65 -21.19
N GLU A 618 -26.75 -19.06 -20.14
CA GLU A 618 -25.32 -18.95 -19.88
C GLU A 618 -25.04 -19.29 -18.42
N ASN A 619 -24.06 -20.14 -18.15
CA ASN A 619 -23.70 -20.59 -16.79
C ASN A 619 -24.87 -21.14 -15.95
N GLY A 620 -25.92 -21.65 -16.61
CA GLY A 620 -27.13 -22.17 -15.97
C GLY A 620 -28.18 -21.12 -15.62
N GLU A 621 -27.95 -19.85 -15.93
CA GLU A 621 -28.92 -18.77 -15.85
C GLU A 621 -29.56 -18.54 -17.24
N THR A 622 -30.88 -18.48 -17.31
CA THR A 622 -31.61 -18.13 -18.55
C THR A 622 -32.15 -16.73 -18.42
N TYR A 623 -31.77 -15.84 -19.34
CA TYR A 623 -32.22 -14.45 -19.39
C TYR A 623 -32.66 -14.00 -20.79
N GLN A 624 -33.42 -12.91 -20.87
CA GLN A 624 -33.81 -12.32 -22.14
C GLN A 624 -32.71 -11.40 -22.66
N CYS A 625 -32.39 -11.53 -23.94
CA CYS A 625 -31.49 -10.65 -24.66
C CYS A 625 -32.28 -9.87 -25.70
N LEU A 626 -32.22 -8.54 -25.65
CA LEU A 626 -32.81 -7.66 -26.65
C LEU A 626 -31.71 -7.21 -27.61
N LEU A 627 -31.88 -7.50 -28.88
CA LEU A 627 -31.03 -7.00 -29.96
C LEU A 627 -31.72 -5.85 -30.67
N ILE A 628 -31.02 -4.73 -30.78
CA ILE A 628 -31.47 -3.53 -31.49
C ILE A 628 -30.56 -3.33 -32.70
N SER A 629 -31.08 -3.61 -33.89
CA SER A 629 -30.37 -3.28 -35.13
C SER A 629 -30.62 -1.83 -35.49
N CYS A 630 -29.54 -1.06 -35.51
CA CYS A 630 -29.49 0.33 -35.93
C CYS A 630 -29.00 0.41 -37.39
N PRO A 631 -29.15 1.57 -38.07
CA PRO A 631 -28.79 1.71 -39.49
C PRO A 631 -27.37 1.25 -39.88
N ASP A 632 -26.40 1.33 -38.97
CA ASP A 632 -25.00 0.96 -39.20
C ASP A 632 -24.28 0.33 -38.00
N GLY A 633 -25.05 -0.15 -37.02
CA GLY A 633 -24.52 -0.72 -35.78
C GLY A 633 -25.56 -1.59 -35.08
N THR A 634 -25.16 -2.24 -33.99
CA THR A 634 -26.02 -3.13 -33.21
C THR A 634 -25.83 -2.87 -31.73
N ILE A 635 -26.94 -2.77 -30.99
CA ILE A 635 -26.92 -2.68 -29.53
C ILE A 635 -27.54 -3.96 -29.00
N GLN A 636 -26.79 -4.69 -28.17
CA GLN A 636 -27.26 -5.85 -27.44
C GLN A 636 -27.54 -5.45 -25.99
N VAL A 637 -28.72 -5.75 -25.47
CA VAL A 637 -29.08 -5.55 -24.07
C VAL A 637 -29.25 -6.91 -23.41
N ASN A 638 -28.34 -7.22 -22.49
CA ASN A 638 -28.40 -8.44 -21.70
C ASN A 638 -29.40 -8.26 -20.55
N ARG A 639 -30.13 -9.33 -20.21
CA ARG A 639 -31.14 -9.38 -19.13
C ARG A 639 -32.27 -8.34 -19.29
N TRP A 640 -32.60 -7.97 -20.53
CA TRP A 640 -33.64 -6.99 -20.81
C TRP A 640 -35.02 -7.43 -20.28
N GLN A 641 -35.79 -6.47 -19.77
CA GLN A 641 -37.19 -6.65 -19.38
C GLN A 641 -38.06 -5.57 -20.03
N SER A 642 -39.34 -5.90 -20.28
CA SER A 642 -40.26 -4.94 -20.90
C SER A 642 -40.39 -3.67 -20.07
N GLY A 643 -40.18 -2.51 -20.70
CA GLY A 643 -40.18 -1.20 -20.07
C GLY A 643 -38.81 -0.70 -19.61
N HIS A 644 -37.81 -1.58 -19.46
CA HIS A 644 -36.44 -1.17 -19.14
C HIS A 644 -35.82 -0.43 -20.32
N LEU A 645 -34.89 0.49 -20.03
CA LEU A 645 -34.22 1.37 -21.02
C LEU A 645 -35.22 2.25 -21.81
N GLY A 646 -36.44 2.43 -21.28
CA GLY A 646 -37.52 3.12 -21.95
C GLY A 646 -38.09 2.36 -23.15
N ILE A 647 -37.75 1.07 -23.32
CA ILE A 647 -38.16 0.25 -24.46
C ILE A 647 -39.40 -0.55 -24.10
N THR A 648 -40.49 -0.30 -24.83
CA THR A 648 -41.72 -1.11 -24.73
C THR A 648 -42.04 -1.70 -26.10
N LEU A 649 -42.17 -3.02 -26.16
CA LEU A 649 -42.48 -3.75 -27.38
C LEU A 649 -43.97 -4.13 -27.38
N GLU A 650 -44.77 -3.45 -28.20
CA GLU A 650 -46.23 -3.64 -28.22
C GLU A 650 -46.61 -5.09 -28.63
N GLY A 651 -47.46 -5.75 -27.83
CA GLY A 651 -47.97 -7.10 -28.13
C GLY A 651 -47.03 -8.26 -27.76
N ALA A 652 -45.91 -8.00 -27.07
CA ALA A 652 -44.99 -9.02 -26.59
C ALA A 652 -45.56 -9.78 -25.37
N GLU A 653 -46.32 -10.86 -25.59
CA GLU A 653 -46.34 -11.94 -24.59
C GLU A 653 -44.96 -12.62 -24.63
N ALA A 654 -44.42 -13.01 -23.46
CA ALA A 654 -43.13 -13.70 -23.38
C ALA A 654 -43.11 -14.86 -24.39
N PRO A 655 -42.15 -14.90 -25.34
CA PRO A 655 -42.17 -15.91 -26.37
C PRO A 655 -42.11 -17.30 -25.71
N PRO A 656 -42.99 -18.25 -26.07
CA PRO A 656 -42.91 -19.60 -25.53
C PRO A 656 -41.56 -20.20 -25.94
N ALA A 657 -40.89 -20.89 -25.01
CA ALA A 657 -39.68 -21.64 -25.30
C ALA A 657 -39.97 -22.63 -26.44
N LYS A 658 -39.41 -22.38 -27.63
CA LYS A 658 -39.62 -23.24 -28.80
C LYS A 658 -38.63 -24.41 -28.73
N SER A 659 -39.14 -25.63 -28.67
CA SER A 659 -38.38 -26.87 -28.77
C SER A 659 -38.83 -27.68 -30.00
N GLY A 660 -37.94 -27.97 -30.96
CA GLY A 660 -38.18 -28.95 -32.03
C GLY A 660 -37.16 -28.88 -33.20
N PRO A 661 -36.75 -30.01 -33.83
CA PRO A 661 -35.55 -30.06 -34.68
C PRO A 661 -35.78 -29.92 -36.20
N LYS A 662 -34.73 -29.41 -36.89
CA LYS A 662 -34.43 -29.41 -38.36
C LYS A 662 -35.54 -28.93 -39.30
N GLU A 663 -35.63 -27.61 -39.51
CA GLU A 663 -36.35 -27.01 -40.63
C GLU A 663 -35.43 -26.14 -41.51
N THR A 664 -35.67 -26.16 -42.83
CA THR A 664 -35.01 -25.27 -43.81
C THR A 664 -35.83 -24.01 -43.93
N TYR A 665 -35.21 -22.85 -43.77
CA TYR A 665 -35.88 -21.55 -43.87
C TYR A 665 -35.36 -20.78 -45.10
N GLU A 666 -36.28 -20.27 -45.93
CA GLU A 666 -36.01 -19.43 -47.11
C GLU A 666 -36.89 -18.16 -47.06
N SER A 667 -36.36 -17.00 -47.46
CA SER A 667 -37.14 -15.74 -47.54
C SER A 667 -37.06 -15.07 -48.91
N GLU A 668 -38.07 -14.24 -49.23
CA GLU A 668 -38.07 -13.34 -50.40
C GLU A 668 -37.68 -11.88 -50.04
N GLN A 669 -37.31 -11.57 -48.78
CA GLN A 669 -36.96 -10.20 -48.32
C GLN A 669 -35.94 -10.24 -47.16
N GLY A 670 -35.08 -9.21 -47.03
CA GLY A 670 -34.00 -9.13 -46.03
C GLY A 670 -34.45 -9.40 -44.59
N THR A 671 -34.10 -10.57 -44.04
CA THR A 671 -34.65 -11.13 -42.79
C THR A 671 -33.55 -11.78 -41.93
N LEU A 672 -33.74 -11.75 -40.60
CA LEU A 672 -32.89 -12.44 -39.61
C LEU A 672 -33.31 -13.90 -39.43
N PHE A 673 -32.37 -14.83 -39.56
CA PHE A 673 -32.53 -16.25 -39.21
C PHE A 673 -31.65 -16.60 -38.00
N VAL A 674 -32.23 -17.20 -36.96
CA VAL A 674 -31.48 -17.71 -35.81
C VAL A 674 -31.81 -19.19 -35.67
N GLY A 675 -30.78 -20.03 -35.70
CA GLY A 675 -30.87 -21.45 -35.51
C GLY A 675 -30.90 -21.86 -34.04
N ASP A 676 -31.23 -23.12 -33.81
CA ASP A 676 -31.36 -23.73 -32.49
C ASP A 676 -30.08 -24.48 -32.07
N ASP A 677 -30.17 -25.35 -31.06
CA ASP A 677 -29.02 -26.11 -30.56
C ASP A 677 -28.67 -27.36 -31.41
N PHE A 678 -29.27 -27.52 -32.60
CA PHE A 678 -29.02 -28.64 -33.51
C PHE A 678 -28.39 -28.16 -34.82
N ASP A 679 -27.82 -29.09 -35.59
CA ASP A 679 -27.32 -28.80 -36.95
C ASP A 679 -28.41 -28.18 -37.86
N ASN A 680 -28.29 -26.89 -38.14
CA ASN A 680 -29.27 -26.12 -38.91
C ASN A 680 -28.78 -25.84 -40.35
N GLN A 681 -29.71 -25.57 -41.27
CA GLN A 681 -29.37 -25.06 -42.60
C GLN A 681 -30.17 -23.78 -42.88
N LEU A 682 -29.47 -22.65 -42.87
CA LEU A 682 -30.04 -21.31 -43.01
C LEU A 682 -29.65 -20.72 -44.37
N VAL A 683 -30.62 -20.21 -45.13
CA VAL A 683 -30.42 -19.65 -46.48
C VAL A 683 -31.05 -18.26 -46.57
N GLY A 684 -30.22 -17.24 -46.77
CA GLY A 684 -30.63 -15.86 -47.03
C GLY A 684 -31.06 -15.65 -48.49
N GLY A 685 -31.79 -14.56 -48.69
CA GLY A 685 -32.45 -14.16 -49.92
C GLY A 685 -31.61 -13.22 -50.78
N ALA A 686 -32.25 -12.25 -51.43
CA ALA A 686 -31.61 -11.33 -52.39
C ALA A 686 -31.30 -9.92 -51.82
N LYS A 687 -31.29 -9.77 -50.49
CA LYS A 687 -30.96 -8.52 -49.78
C LYS A 687 -30.03 -8.85 -48.61
N ASN A 688 -29.48 -7.84 -47.94
CA ASN A 688 -28.67 -8.03 -46.74
C ASN A 688 -29.44 -8.79 -45.65
N ASP A 689 -28.95 -9.98 -45.29
CA ASP A 689 -29.51 -10.86 -44.29
C ASP A 689 -28.57 -11.04 -43.08
N LEU A 690 -29.13 -11.43 -41.92
CA LEU A 690 -28.35 -11.83 -40.74
C LEU A 690 -28.72 -13.28 -40.39
N LEU A 691 -27.77 -14.20 -40.47
CA LEU A 691 -27.98 -15.64 -40.21
C LEU A 691 -27.11 -16.05 -39.03
N ALA A 692 -27.72 -16.51 -37.94
CA ALA A 692 -27.03 -17.02 -36.76
C ALA A 692 -27.33 -18.51 -36.58
N GLY A 693 -26.30 -19.35 -36.47
CA GLY A 693 -26.43 -20.82 -36.47
C GLY A 693 -27.03 -21.42 -35.20
N GLY A 694 -26.74 -20.87 -34.02
CA GLY A 694 -27.12 -21.50 -32.75
C GLY A 694 -26.01 -22.41 -32.22
N ARG A 695 -26.30 -23.61 -31.69
CA ARG A 695 -25.28 -24.64 -31.38
C ARG A 695 -25.44 -25.81 -32.38
N GLY A 696 -24.37 -26.56 -32.65
CA GLY A 696 -24.39 -27.66 -33.63
C GLY A 696 -23.56 -27.35 -34.89
N GLU A 697 -23.51 -28.30 -35.83
CA GLU A 697 -22.82 -28.12 -37.11
C GLU A 697 -23.74 -27.44 -38.13
N ASP A 698 -23.77 -26.11 -38.07
CA ASP A 698 -24.67 -25.30 -38.89
C ASP A 698 -24.13 -24.99 -40.29
N ARG A 699 -25.03 -24.95 -41.26
CA ARG A 699 -24.75 -24.57 -42.64
C ARG A 699 -25.47 -23.26 -42.97
N LEU A 700 -24.69 -22.19 -43.01
CA LEU A 700 -25.18 -20.83 -43.28
C LEU A 700 -24.87 -20.42 -44.73
N LEU A 701 -25.88 -19.91 -45.45
CA LEU A 701 -25.78 -19.52 -46.86
C LEU A 701 -26.39 -18.12 -47.02
N GLY A 702 -25.58 -17.08 -47.17
CA GLY A 702 -26.05 -15.68 -47.16
C GLY A 702 -27.00 -15.26 -48.27
N GLY A 703 -26.84 -15.78 -49.50
CA GLY A 703 -27.65 -15.35 -50.65
C GLY A 703 -27.00 -14.23 -51.47
N GLU A 704 -27.79 -13.34 -52.10
CA GLU A 704 -27.31 -12.10 -52.72
C GLU A 704 -27.50 -10.93 -51.74
N GLY A 705 -26.49 -10.11 -51.48
CA GLY A 705 -26.57 -9.05 -50.47
C GLY A 705 -25.24 -8.87 -49.72
N ASN A 706 -25.20 -7.95 -48.76
CA ASN A 706 -24.14 -7.89 -47.75
C ASN A 706 -24.66 -8.57 -46.48
N ASP A 707 -24.40 -9.88 -46.37
CA ASP A 707 -24.99 -10.71 -45.33
C ASP A 707 -24.01 -10.90 -44.16
N PHE A 708 -24.58 -11.02 -42.96
CA PHE A 708 -23.84 -11.33 -41.75
C PHE A 708 -24.13 -12.76 -41.33
N LEU A 709 -23.08 -13.58 -41.23
CA LEU A 709 -23.18 -14.99 -40.83
C LEU A 709 -22.50 -15.17 -39.46
N LEU A 710 -23.26 -15.60 -38.47
CA LEU A 710 -22.80 -15.88 -37.11
C LEU A 710 -22.82 -17.40 -36.92
N GLY A 711 -21.64 -18.04 -36.87
CA GLY A 711 -21.53 -19.46 -36.53
C GLY A 711 -21.84 -19.75 -35.06
N GLY A 712 -22.08 -21.02 -34.74
CA GLY A 712 -22.36 -21.46 -33.38
C GLY A 712 -21.14 -21.60 -32.45
N TYR A 713 -21.39 -21.58 -31.13
CA TYR A 713 -20.39 -21.80 -30.07
C TYR A 713 -20.49 -23.22 -29.50
N GLU A 714 -19.46 -24.05 -29.69
CA GLU A 714 -19.19 -25.20 -28.82
C GLU A 714 -17.90 -24.99 -28.02
N GLU A 715 -17.97 -25.17 -26.70
CA GLU A 715 -16.79 -25.51 -25.90
C GLU A 715 -16.52 -27.02 -26.04
N LEU A 716 -15.55 -27.39 -26.87
CA LEU A 716 -14.89 -28.69 -26.74
C LEU A 716 -13.42 -28.50 -26.37
N PRO A 717 -12.89 -29.28 -25.40
CA PRO A 717 -11.49 -29.19 -25.01
C PRO A 717 -10.61 -29.69 -26.17
N LEU A 718 -9.71 -28.82 -26.65
CA LEU A 718 -8.72 -29.16 -27.68
C LEU A 718 -7.82 -30.33 -27.21
N VAL A 719 -7.92 -31.48 -27.86
CA VAL A 719 -6.87 -32.52 -27.84
C VAL A 719 -5.89 -32.22 -28.97
N ALA A 720 -4.61 -32.12 -28.64
CA ALA A 720 -3.55 -31.76 -29.59
C ALA A 720 -3.45 -32.76 -30.76
N GLY A 721 -3.61 -32.30 -32.02
CA GLY A 721 -3.14 -33.10 -33.16
C GLY A 721 -3.70 -32.87 -34.57
N GLU A 722 -4.84 -32.21 -34.80
CA GLU A 722 -5.43 -32.15 -36.16
C GLU A 722 -5.40 -30.74 -36.78
N LYS A 723 -4.89 -30.66 -38.01
CA LYS A 723 -5.01 -29.52 -38.93
C LYS A 723 -6.09 -29.85 -39.95
N GLN A 724 -7.00 -28.93 -40.26
CA GLN A 724 -7.85 -29.02 -41.45
C GLN A 724 -7.61 -27.88 -42.44
N ILE A 725 -7.78 -28.25 -43.71
CA ILE A 725 -7.25 -27.64 -44.93
C ILE A 725 -8.35 -26.79 -45.59
N VAL A 726 -8.00 -25.55 -45.96
CA VAL A 726 -8.80 -24.66 -46.80
C VAL A 726 -8.67 -25.08 -48.27
N ASN A 727 -9.78 -25.31 -48.98
CA ASN A 727 -9.78 -25.41 -50.45
C ASN A 727 -10.75 -24.37 -51.04
N LEU A 728 -10.19 -23.38 -51.74
CA LEU A 728 -10.88 -22.27 -52.38
C LEU A 728 -11.21 -22.64 -53.84
N SER A 729 -12.36 -23.26 -54.09
CA SER A 729 -12.94 -23.29 -55.46
C SER A 729 -14.43 -23.65 -55.61
N ASP A 730 -15.17 -24.02 -54.56
CA ASP A 730 -16.63 -24.22 -54.64
C ASP A 730 -17.38 -23.26 -53.70
N LYS A 731 -18.54 -22.75 -54.14
CA LYS A 731 -19.40 -21.77 -53.43
C LYS A 731 -20.12 -22.36 -52.20
N SER A 732 -19.42 -23.13 -51.37
CA SER A 732 -19.91 -23.65 -50.10
C SER A 732 -18.79 -23.63 -49.08
N ILE A 733 -18.99 -22.91 -47.97
CA ILE A 733 -18.08 -22.91 -46.82
C ILE A 733 -18.76 -23.72 -45.71
N VAL A 734 -18.00 -24.65 -45.11
CA VAL A 734 -18.32 -25.31 -43.85
C VAL A 734 -17.42 -24.65 -42.80
N ILE A 735 -17.99 -24.09 -41.74
CA ILE A 735 -17.27 -23.32 -40.72
C ILE A 735 -17.07 -24.23 -39.51
N SER A 736 -15.83 -24.56 -39.15
CA SER A 736 -15.51 -25.26 -37.89
C SER A 736 -14.98 -24.28 -36.84
N ALA A 737 -15.31 -24.54 -35.57
CA ALA A 737 -14.89 -23.77 -34.40
C ALA A 737 -13.38 -23.45 -34.41
N ASN A 738 -13.08 -22.18 -34.13
CA ASN A 738 -11.74 -21.55 -34.12
C ASN A 738 -11.26 -20.99 -35.47
N GLN A 739 -11.86 -19.89 -35.96
CA GLN A 739 -11.16 -18.71 -36.53
C GLN A 739 -12.13 -17.65 -37.10
N GLU A 740 -11.90 -16.39 -36.71
CA GLU A 740 -12.27 -15.07 -37.29
C GLU A 740 -13.63 -14.82 -38.01
N PHE A 741 -14.23 -13.68 -37.68
CA PHE A 741 -15.31 -13.02 -38.43
C PHE A 741 -14.81 -12.57 -39.81
N TRP A 742 -15.43 -13.06 -40.89
CA TRP A 742 -15.15 -12.60 -42.25
C TRP A 742 -16.31 -11.76 -42.79
N ARG A 743 -15.99 -10.60 -43.40
CA ARG A 743 -16.89 -9.91 -44.34
C ARG A 743 -16.83 -10.63 -45.69
N MET A 744 -17.98 -11.08 -46.22
CA MET A 744 -18.09 -11.37 -47.65
C MET A 744 -18.55 -10.12 -48.38
N ALA A 745 -17.71 -9.61 -49.28
CA ALA A 745 -18.15 -8.73 -50.36
C ALA A 745 -18.38 -9.59 -51.61
N ALA A 746 -19.37 -9.22 -52.41
CA ALA A 746 -19.84 -9.93 -53.62
C ALA A 746 -18.77 -10.55 -54.52
#